data_AF-A0A285G835-F1
#
_entry.id   AF-A0A285G835-F1
#
_cell.length_a   1.000
_cell.length_b   1.000
_cell.length_c   1.000
_cell.angle_alpha   90.00
_cell.angle_beta   90.00
_cell.angle_gamma   90.00
#
_symmetry.space_group_name_H-M   'P 1'
#
loop_
_entity.id
_entity.type
_entity.pdbx_description
1 polymer ?
#
loop_
_entity_poly.entity_id
_entity_poly.type
_entity_poly.pdbx_seq_one_letter_code
_entity_poly.pdbx_strand_id
1 'polypeptide(L)'
;MEKRNILLLIICFLLLTTIPVSIVEAQSKAITTDGAKIYEAEDASTLSAAIIATEHVGYTGTGFVDYKPNQPGGYIEWIVDVPIAGDYVLEFNYASGASENRPAEIKVNGDTVEPNLAFNPTGAWNNWEQTKTVANLKAGENVIRATATGSSGGANIDHLKLYYDSNYFDEVLESEDAKGFGTIVATEHVGYTGLGFVDYKPNQPGGYLEWTVDVPASGEYALQFRYGNGSAENRAAEVKVNGNVVEPNLAFNPTGAWDNWLTTQTAVSLKAGKNIIRATATGSSGGANIDNLRVYYAFDELFEAEDVVSSSGTIVATEHVGYTGLGFVDYKPNQPGGYLEWTVDVPDTGRYALQFRYGNGSAENRPAEIKVNRDVIKSNLAFNPTGAWDNWQLTKTTVMLKAGKNVIRATATGASGGANIDHLRVLSSNMIQENVDPLAKLIQVVEVSDIVNKFMLEELARKGLLIEGEPAQTQVEKRAEEVTIKSAKAVTANIVLVTLDGAFKEFDVNDIRIVAPKNDWQALKPDLTDYLVIKEAAVGRNKEGNTVIVYKLADDLDQEARLNTKKLAPEVIMDKDMAKEAALNIVSWQMDHGGWTKHMEEKYKTRWDGKAERTEQFGPNGEELGSIDNGATITQMRFIAKVYRETKIPKLKKSFLKGLDFLFTMQYETGGFPQVYPKRARPDEIIYYSNYVTYNDNAMINVLNMFDDILNHEFPFDSDLVDQDYLDKISISMEKGVDYILKSQVKIDGKLTAWCAQHDPKTYEPLPARVFEHTSISGSESVGIVKFLMDRPNQTPEIQRAVNGALRWFEEAKIEGVKYIRNDPAKKFFYEDPNSNTWYRFYDIETMKPIFSGMDGIIRHDLRKIEEERQYGYSWAGSYPQALLDVVNSIGYYGNGRVYAKVVKTNSENMNGIKLKDGDVKLLNKLDLDKFENMIQGK
;
A
#
# COMPACT_ATOMS: atom_id res chain seq x y z
N MET A 1 -14.46 59.67 -26.10
CA MET A 1 -13.20 59.25 -25.48
C MET A 1 -13.10 57.75 -25.72
N GLU A 2 -12.54 57.27 -26.83
CA GLU A 2 -11.13 57.39 -27.28
C GLU A 2 -10.16 56.80 -26.25
N LYS A 3 -9.21 55.93 -26.60
CA LYS A 3 -8.60 55.58 -27.91
C LYS A 3 -8.77 54.06 -28.18
N ARG A 4 -9.02 53.55 -29.40
CA ARG A 4 -8.12 53.47 -30.59
C ARG A 4 -6.83 52.69 -30.28
N ASN A 5 -6.38 51.71 -31.07
CA ASN A 5 -6.46 51.61 -32.55
C ASN A 5 -6.08 50.19 -33.10
N ILE A 6 -6.55 49.83 -34.32
CA ILE A 6 -5.79 49.11 -35.40
C ILE A 6 -5.51 47.59 -35.20
N LEU A 7 -5.63 46.62 -36.14
CA LEU A 7 -5.95 46.43 -37.60
C LEU A 7 -6.31 44.90 -37.81
N LEU A 8 -6.74 44.26 -38.92
CA LEU A 8 -7.38 44.47 -40.26
C LEU A 8 -8.04 43.08 -40.62
N LEU A 9 -9.27 42.96 -41.16
CA LEU A 9 -9.70 42.58 -42.56
C LEU A 9 -9.01 41.35 -43.22
N ILE A 10 -9.55 40.63 -44.23
CA ILE A 10 -10.53 40.94 -45.32
C ILE A 10 -11.20 39.61 -45.83
N ILE A 11 -12.53 39.51 -46.09
CA ILE A 11 -13.22 39.40 -47.44
C ILE A 11 -12.97 38.09 -48.26
N CYS A 12 -13.92 37.43 -48.95
CA CYS A 12 -15.37 37.62 -49.27
C CYS A 12 -16.08 36.28 -49.65
N PHE A 13 -17.41 36.11 -49.47
CA PHE A 13 -18.52 36.11 -50.49
C PHE A 13 -18.34 35.20 -51.75
N LEU A 14 -19.34 34.52 -52.34
CA LEU A 14 -20.83 34.51 -52.22
C LEU A 14 -21.35 33.06 -51.92
N LEU A 15 -22.55 32.74 -51.39
CA LEU A 15 -23.92 33.32 -51.40
C LEU A 15 -24.80 32.95 -52.62
N LEU A 16 -25.70 31.96 -52.49
CA LEU A 16 -26.98 31.82 -53.23
C LEU A 16 -27.92 30.79 -52.56
N THR A 17 -29.18 30.67 -53.02
CA THR A 17 -30.32 30.29 -52.16
C THR A 17 -31.24 29.15 -52.66
N THR A 18 -31.84 28.45 -51.68
CA THR A 18 -33.17 27.78 -51.65
C THR A 18 -33.51 26.54 -52.50
N ILE A 19 -33.76 25.42 -51.79
CA ILE A 19 -34.97 24.53 -51.80
C ILE A 19 -35.36 23.83 -53.13
N PRO A 20 -35.68 22.50 -53.16
CA PRO A 20 -35.36 21.42 -52.21
C PRO A 20 -34.83 20.12 -52.90
N VAL A 21 -34.24 19.21 -52.11
CA VAL A 21 -34.18 17.77 -52.43
C VAL A 21 -34.50 16.97 -51.17
N SER A 22 -35.32 15.93 -51.29
CA SER A 22 -35.71 15.07 -50.17
C SER A 22 -34.52 14.24 -49.68
N ILE A 23 -33.99 14.57 -48.51
CA ILE A 23 -33.03 13.72 -47.81
C ILE A 23 -33.82 12.58 -47.16
N VAL A 24 -33.53 11.34 -47.56
CA VAL A 24 -33.92 10.15 -46.80
C VAL A 24 -33.05 10.12 -45.54
N GLU A 25 -33.66 9.97 -44.37
CA GLU A 25 -32.94 9.91 -43.10
C GLU A 25 -32.09 8.63 -43.04
N ALA A 26 -30.78 8.78 -43.28
CA ALA A 26 -29.81 7.78 -42.85
C ALA A 26 -29.77 7.80 -41.31
N GLN A 27 -30.41 6.81 -40.68
CA GLN A 27 -30.50 6.72 -39.23
C GLN A 27 -29.11 6.62 -38.60
N SER A 28 -28.81 7.49 -37.64
CA SER A 28 -27.57 7.47 -36.90
C SER A 28 -27.52 6.26 -35.96
N LYS A 29 -26.84 5.17 -36.36
CA LYS A 29 -26.48 4.09 -35.43
C LYS A 29 -25.66 4.67 -34.28
N ALA A 30 -26.00 4.26 -33.05
CA ALA A 30 -25.44 4.85 -31.85
C ALA A 30 -23.99 4.39 -31.60
N ILE A 31 -23.11 5.35 -31.28
CA ILE A 31 -21.78 5.05 -30.74
C ILE A 31 -21.92 4.86 -29.22
N THR A 32 -21.46 3.72 -28.71
CA THR A 32 -21.45 3.42 -27.27
C THR A 32 -20.20 3.99 -26.58
N THR A 33 -20.22 4.08 -25.25
CA THR A 33 -19.20 4.78 -24.42
C THR A 33 -17.80 4.15 -24.43
N ASP A 34 -17.62 3.03 -25.13
CA ASP A 34 -16.42 2.17 -25.11
C ASP A 34 -15.61 2.20 -26.43
N GLY A 35 -16.06 2.94 -27.44
CA GLY A 35 -15.40 3.03 -28.75
C GLY A 35 -15.60 1.80 -29.66
N ALA A 36 -16.24 0.74 -29.15
CA ALA A 36 -16.68 -0.41 -29.95
C ALA A 36 -17.76 -0.02 -30.97
N LYS A 37 -17.67 -0.55 -32.19
CA LYS A 37 -18.70 -0.47 -33.24
C LYS A 37 -19.39 -1.83 -33.36
N ILE A 38 -20.72 -1.85 -33.53
CA ILE A 38 -21.49 -3.06 -33.83
C ILE A 38 -21.94 -3.03 -35.30
N TYR A 39 -21.66 -4.13 -35.99
CA TYR A 39 -22.07 -4.40 -37.36
C TYR A 39 -23.03 -5.60 -37.34
N GLU A 40 -24.33 -5.31 -37.24
CA GLU A 40 -25.43 -6.29 -37.29
C GLU A 40 -25.26 -7.17 -38.55
N ALA A 41 -25.49 -8.48 -38.44
CA ALA A 41 -25.18 -9.42 -39.51
C ALA A 41 -26.15 -9.32 -40.70
N GLU A 42 -27.39 -8.91 -40.46
CA GLU A 42 -28.39 -8.69 -41.52
C GLU A 42 -28.14 -7.41 -42.34
N ASP A 43 -27.32 -6.49 -41.81
CA ASP A 43 -26.80 -5.31 -42.52
C ASP A 43 -25.48 -5.60 -43.26
N ALA A 44 -25.02 -6.86 -43.34
CA ALA A 44 -23.77 -7.23 -44.01
C ALA A 44 -23.77 -6.87 -45.51
N SER A 45 -22.62 -6.38 -46.00
CA SER A 45 -22.43 -5.94 -47.39
C SER A 45 -22.57 -7.05 -48.43
N THR A 46 -22.21 -8.29 -48.09
CA THR A 46 -22.43 -9.47 -48.94
C THR A 46 -22.88 -10.67 -48.11
N LEU A 47 -23.93 -11.36 -48.55
CA LEU A 47 -24.33 -12.68 -48.07
C LEU A 47 -24.25 -13.70 -49.21
N SER A 48 -23.73 -14.90 -48.94
CA SER A 48 -23.65 -15.99 -49.92
C SER A 48 -23.93 -17.34 -49.26
N ALA A 49 -24.89 -18.10 -49.78
CA ALA A 49 -25.45 -19.29 -49.12
C ALA A 49 -25.76 -19.04 -47.62
N ALA A 50 -26.36 -17.88 -47.37
CA ALA A 50 -26.81 -17.38 -46.09
C ALA A 50 -28.07 -16.52 -46.29
N ILE A 51 -28.95 -16.44 -45.30
CA ILE A 51 -30.19 -15.64 -45.34
C ILE A 51 -30.38 -14.85 -44.04
N ILE A 52 -31.14 -13.76 -44.13
CA ILE A 52 -31.66 -13.03 -42.96
C ILE A 52 -32.87 -13.80 -42.40
N ALA A 53 -32.93 -13.91 -41.07
CA ALA A 53 -33.85 -14.75 -40.30
C ALA A 53 -34.29 -14.04 -39.01
N THR A 54 -35.44 -14.45 -38.45
CA THR A 54 -36.08 -13.77 -37.28
C THR A 54 -36.87 -14.72 -36.37
N GLU A 55 -36.83 -16.03 -36.61
CA GLU A 55 -37.64 -17.06 -35.92
C GLU A 55 -37.12 -17.44 -34.51
N HIS A 56 -35.94 -16.97 -34.15
CA HIS A 56 -35.33 -17.15 -32.84
C HIS A 56 -35.28 -15.82 -32.10
N VAL A 57 -35.43 -15.82 -30.78
CA VAL A 57 -35.49 -14.58 -29.98
C VAL A 57 -34.15 -14.28 -29.30
N GLY A 58 -33.85 -13.00 -29.07
CA GLY A 58 -32.67 -12.54 -28.33
C GLY A 58 -31.58 -11.84 -29.15
N TYR A 59 -31.78 -11.69 -30.46
CA TYR A 59 -30.90 -10.95 -31.38
C TYR A 59 -30.95 -9.42 -31.20
N THR A 60 -29.95 -8.71 -31.74
CA THR A 60 -29.87 -7.24 -31.87
C THR A 60 -30.37 -6.77 -33.26
N GLY A 61 -30.38 -5.46 -33.51
CA GLY A 61 -30.88 -4.92 -34.79
C GLY A 61 -32.33 -5.30 -35.10
N THR A 62 -32.51 -6.02 -36.20
CA THR A 62 -33.81 -6.38 -36.82
C THR A 62 -33.94 -7.87 -37.12
N GLY A 63 -32.85 -8.63 -37.12
CA GLY A 63 -32.82 -10.08 -37.34
C GLY A 63 -31.45 -10.67 -37.02
N PHE A 64 -31.15 -11.82 -37.62
CA PHE A 64 -29.84 -12.47 -37.61
C PHE A 64 -29.61 -13.20 -38.93
N VAL A 65 -28.44 -13.80 -39.14
CA VAL A 65 -28.11 -14.54 -40.36
C VAL A 65 -27.93 -16.04 -40.13
N ASP A 66 -28.66 -16.87 -40.91
CA ASP A 66 -28.55 -18.33 -40.98
C ASP A 66 -27.79 -18.76 -42.25
N TYR A 67 -26.80 -19.65 -42.12
CA TYR A 67 -26.05 -20.23 -43.24
C TYR A 67 -26.87 -21.30 -43.98
N LYS A 68 -27.67 -20.90 -44.97
CA LYS A 68 -28.58 -21.78 -45.73
C LYS A 68 -28.00 -22.14 -47.12
N PRO A 69 -27.80 -23.43 -47.46
CA PRO A 69 -28.55 -24.60 -46.97
C PRO A 69 -27.77 -25.49 -45.97
N ASN A 70 -27.09 -24.90 -44.98
CA ASN A 70 -26.34 -25.60 -43.93
C ASN A 70 -25.22 -26.48 -44.53
N GLN A 71 -24.34 -25.84 -45.30
CA GLN A 71 -23.19 -26.44 -46.01
C GLN A 71 -21.96 -25.52 -45.93
N PRO A 72 -20.73 -26.04 -46.09
CA PRO A 72 -19.52 -25.23 -46.10
C PRO A 72 -19.42 -24.33 -47.34
N GLY A 73 -18.66 -23.24 -47.23
CA GLY A 73 -18.42 -22.27 -48.30
C GLY A 73 -19.44 -21.12 -48.39
N GLY A 74 -20.54 -21.17 -47.63
CA GLY A 74 -21.38 -19.99 -47.39
C GLY A 74 -20.64 -18.96 -46.53
N TYR A 75 -20.90 -17.67 -46.74
CA TYR A 75 -20.23 -16.58 -46.03
C TYR A 75 -21.10 -15.35 -45.76
N ILE A 76 -20.70 -14.63 -44.72
CA ILE A 76 -21.14 -13.28 -44.33
C ILE A 76 -19.94 -12.35 -44.49
N GLU A 77 -20.14 -11.18 -45.10
CA GLU A 77 -19.08 -10.20 -45.35
C GLU A 77 -19.51 -8.78 -45.01
N TRP A 78 -18.73 -8.14 -44.14
CA TRP A 78 -18.91 -6.76 -43.69
C TRP A 78 -17.80 -5.86 -44.26
N ILE A 79 -18.18 -4.66 -44.70
CA ILE A 79 -17.26 -3.53 -44.83
C ILE A 79 -17.28 -2.79 -43.49
N VAL A 80 -16.12 -2.69 -42.83
CA VAL A 80 -15.96 -2.02 -41.54
C VAL A 80 -14.99 -0.86 -41.67
N ASP A 81 -15.30 0.28 -41.04
CA ASP A 81 -14.41 1.43 -40.97
C ASP A 81 -13.74 1.51 -39.59
N VAL A 82 -12.45 1.81 -39.54
CA VAL A 82 -11.69 2.01 -38.30
C VAL A 82 -10.81 3.26 -38.35
N PRO A 83 -10.73 4.05 -37.26
CA PRO A 83 -10.05 5.34 -37.28
C PRO A 83 -8.51 5.27 -37.31
N ILE A 84 -7.94 4.13 -36.92
CA ILE A 84 -6.49 3.88 -36.82
C ILE A 84 -6.17 2.46 -37.32
N ALA A 85 -4.89 2.19 -37.56
CA ALA A 85 -4.40 0.85 -37.88
C ALA A 85 -3.93 0.11 -36.61
N GLY A 86 -3.87 -1.22 -36.69
CA GLY A 86 -3.44 -2.10 -35.61
C GLY A 86 -4.49 -3.16 -35.30
N ASP A 87 -4.36 -3.81 -34.14
CA ASP A 87 -5.14 -5.00 -33.84
C ASP A 87 -6.53 -4.69 -33.25
N TYR A 88 -7.54 -5.27 -33.88
CA TYR A 88 -8.93 -5.19 -33.48
C TYR A 88 -9.46 -6.57 -33.11
N VAL A 89 -10.23 -6.62 -32.02
CA VAL A 89 -10.98 -7.81 -31.64
C VAL A 89 -12.22 -7.93 -32.53
N LEU A 90 -12.37 -9.10 -33.17
CA LEU A 90 -13.54 -9.48 -33.97
C LEU A 90 -14.44 -10.38 -33.11
N GLU A 91 -15.42 -9.78 -32.43
CA GLU A 91 -16.31 -10.45 -31.48
C GLU A 91 -17.66 -10.76 -32.12
N PHE A 92 -17.93 -12.03 -32.40
CA PHE A 92 -19.16 -12.50 -33.04
C PHE A 92 -20.16 -12.96 -31.98
N ASN A 93 -21.32 -12.31 -31.92
CA ASN A 93 -22.46 -12.81 -31.14
C ASN A 93 -23.22 -13.83 -31.99
N TYR A 94 -23.50 -15.01 -31.44
CA TYR A 94 -23.97 -16.16 -32.22
C TYR A 94 -24.85 -17.13 -31.43
N ALA A 95 -25.67 -17.91 -32.13
CA ALA A 95 -26.42 -19.02 -31.56
C ALA A 95 -26.16 -20.32 -32.34
N SER A 96 -25.99 -21.43 -31.62
CA SER A 96 -25.82 -22.77 -32.19
C SER A 96 -26.62 -23.79 -31.38
N GLY A 97 -27.85 -24.05 -31.81
CA GLY A 97 -28.69 -25.13 -31.26
C GLY A 97 -28.39 -26.51 -31.85
N ALA A 98 -27.23 -26.68 -32.49
CA ALA A 98 -26.71 -27.96 -32.94
C ALA A 98 -25.97 -28.70 -31.80
N SER A 99 -25.74 -30.00 -31.93
CA SER A 99 -24.93 -30.80 -30.98
C SER A 99 -23.44 -30.81 -31.30
N GLU A 100 -22.99 -30.04 -32.30
CA GLU A 100 -21.63 -30.01 -32.84
C GLU A 100 -21.17 -28.57 -33.09
N ASN A 101 -19.85 -28.35 -33.08
CA ASN A 101 -19.23 -27.07 -33.43
C ASN A 101 -19.48 -26.74 -34.91
N ARG A 102 -19.78 -25.47 -35.21
CA ARG A 102 -20.05 -24.97 -36.57
C ARG A 102 -19.02 -23.92 -37.01
N PRO A 103 -17.77 -24.34 -37.27
CA PRO A 103 -16.66 -23.40 -37.44
C PRO A 103 -16.72 -22.59 -38.74
N ALA A 104 -15.99 -21.48 -38.75
CA ALA A 104 -15.80 -20.62 -39.93
C ALA A 104 -14.36 -20.12 -40.07
N GLU A 105 -13.90 -20.01 -41.31
CA GLU A 105 -12.70 -19.25 -41.68
C GLU A 105 -13.00 -17.75 -41.59
N ILE A 106 -12.18 -17.01 -40.85
CA ILE A 106 -12.22 -15.55 -40.78
C ILE A 106 -11.12 -14.98 -41.67
N LYS A 107 -11.53 -14.21 -42.68
CA LYS A 107 -10.64 -13.46 -43.58
C LYS A 107 -10.78 -11.95 -43.37
N VAL A 108 -9.67 -11.24 -43.53
CA VAL A 108 -9.60 -9.77 -43.48
C VAL A 108 -8.83 -9.26 -44.69
N ASN A 109 -9.42 -8.34 -45.45
CA ASN A 109 -8.90 -7.77 -46.70
C ASN A 109 -8.53 -8.78 -47.82
N GLY A 110 -8.74 -10.08 -47.59
CA GLY A 110 -8.40 -11.19 -48.48
C GLY A 110 -7.61 -12.31 -47.78
N ASP A 111 -6.84 -11.95 -46.74
CA ASP A 111 -5.94 -12.83 -46.02
C ASP A 111 -6.66 -13.59 -44.90
N THR A 112 -6.31 -14.87 -44.70
CA THR A 112 -6.88 -15.70 -43.62
C THR A 112 -6.24 -15.34 -42.29
N VAL A 113 -7.06 -14.87 -41.34
CA VAL A 113 -6.63 -14.51 -39.99
C VAL A 113 -6.83 -15.67 -39.01
N GLU A 114 -7.96 -16.37 -39.12
CA GLU A 114 -8.28 -17.55 -38.32
C GLU A 114 -8.91 -18.60 -39.25
N PRO A 115 -8.24 -19.72 -39.56
CA PRO A 115 -8.74 -20.70 -40.53
C PRO A 115 -9.98 -21.47 -40.08
N ASN A 116 -10.28 -21.57 -38.78
CA ASN A 116 -11.35 -22.41 -38.25
C ASN A 116 -11.84 -21.94 -36.86
N LEU A 117 -12.32 -20.69 -36.76
CA LEU A 117 -12.90 -20.14 -35.53
C LEU A 117 -14.07 -21.00 -35.07
N ALA A 118 -14.08 -21.39 -33.78
CA ALA A 118 -15.11 -22.25 -33.22
C ALA A 118 -16.38 -21.47 -32.82
N PHE A 119 -17.53 -22.03 -33.20
CA PHE A 119 -18.88 -21.61 -32.80
C PHE A 119 -19.56 -22.84 -32.18
N ASN A 120 -19.33 -23.02 -30.88
CA ASN A 120 -19.71 -24.23 -30.13
C ASN A 120 -21.22 -24.27 -29.85
N PRO A 121 -21.80 -25.44 -29.53
CA PRO A 121 -23.20 -25.54 -29.10
C PRO A 121 -23.55 -24.60 -27.93
N THR A 122 -24.47 -23.65 -28.17
CA THR A 122 -25.05 -22.77 -27.13
C THR A 122 -26.27 -23.41 -26.44
N GLY A 123 -26.56 -24.67 -26.76
CA GLY A 123 -27.63 -25.49 -26.18
C GLY A 123 -29.03 -25.23 -26.76
N ALA A 124 -29.30 -24.04 -27.31
CA ALA A 124 -30.55 -23.73 -27.99
C ALA A 124 -30.39 -22.55 -28.97
N TRP A 125 -31.19 -22.51 -30.03
CA TRP A 125 -31.13 -21.42 -31.03
C TRP A 125 -31.58 -20.03 -30.51
N ASN A 126 -32.18 -19.96 -29.33
CA ASN A 126 -32.48 -18.69 -28.63
C ASN A 126 -31.40 -18.31 -27.59
N ASN A 127 -30.37 -19.15 -27.42
CA ASN A 127 -29.25 -18.87 -26.52
C ASN A 127 -28.11 -18.26 -27.35
N TRP A 128 -27.81 -17.00 -27.07
CA TRP A 128 -26.75 -16.25 -27.74
C TRP A 128 -25.49 -16.22 -26.87
N GLU A 129 -24.36 -16.58 -27.45
CA GLU A 129 -23.03 -16.55 -26.85
C GLU A 129 -22.06 -15.78 -27.74
N GLN A 130 -20.83 -15.55 -27.25
CA GLN A 130 -19.80 -14.79 -27.95
C GLN A 130 -18.58 -15.66 -28.22
N THR A 131 -18.11 -15.65 -29.47
CA THR A 131 -16.79 -16.18 -29.87
C THR A 131 -15.99 -15.08 -30.57
N LYS A 132 -14.66 -15.20 -30.62
CA LYS A 132 -13.83 -14.12 -31.18
C LYS A 132 -12.46 -14.55 -31.66
N THR A 133 -11.92 -13.73 -32.56
CA THR A 133 -10.51 -13.71 -32.94
C THR A 133 -9.98 -12.27 -32.90
N VAL A 134 -8.69 -12.07 -33.17
CA VAL A 134 -8.03 -10.76 -33.28
C VAL A 134 -7.52 -10.61 -34.71
N ALA A 135 -7.69 -9.44 -35.32
CA ALA A 135 -7.21 -9.15 -36.67
C ALA A 135 -6.56 -7.77 -36.77
N ASN A 136 -5.42 -7.71 -37.46
CA ASN A 136 -4.79 -6.45 -37.80
C ASN A 136 -5.60 -5.75 -38.90
N LEU A 137 -6.12 -4.56 -38.62
CA LEU A 137 -6.85 -3.73 -39.58
C LEU A 137 -6.00 -2.52 -39.97
N LYS A 138 -6.12 -2.09 -41.23
CA LYS A 138 -5.56 -0.81 -41.68
C LYS A 138 -6.53 0.33 -41.32
N ALA A 139 -6.06 1.57 -41.19
CA ALA A 139 -6.96 2.72 -41.01
C ALA A 139 -7.90 2.90 -42.22
N GLY A 140 -9.16 3.21 -41.97
CA GLY A 140 -10.24 3.31 -42.97
C GLY A 140 -10.99 1.99 -43.19
N GLU A 141 -11.46 1.78 -44.44
CA GLU A 141 -12.31 0.65 -44.82
C GLU A 141 -11.55 -0.68 -44.92
N ASN A 142 -12.01 -1.68 -44.17
CA ASN A 142 -11.55 -3.07 -44.21
C ASN A 142 -12.72 -3.99 -44.60
N VAL A 143 -12.42 -5.08 -45.31
CA VAL A 143 -13.41 -6.13 -45.60
C VAL A 143 -13.17 -7.28 -44.64
N ILE A 144 -14.18 -7.68 -43.87
CA ILE A 144 -14.14 -8.83 -42.96
C ILE A 144 -15.13 -9.87 -43.45
N ARG A 145 -14.71 -11.12 -43.61
CA ARG A 145 -15.56 -12.23 -44.08
C ARG A 145 -15.46 -13.43 -43.15
N ALA A 146 -16.60 -13.93 -42.69
CA ALA A 146 -16.72 -15.22 -42.03
C ALA A 146 -17.28 -16.25 -43.02
N THR A 147 -16.56 -17.34 -43.28
CA THR A 147 -16.91 -18.38 -44.27
C THR A 147 -17.03 -19.73 -43.58
N ALA A 148 -18.21 -20.36 -43.60
CA ALA A 148 -18.44 -21.63 -42.91
C ALA A 148 -17.52 -22.75 -43.44
N THR A 149 -16.76 -23.40 -42.55
CA THR A 149 -15.89 -24.55 -42.86
C THR A 149 -16.52 -25.89 -42.49
N GLY A 150 -17.45 -25.89 -41.52
CA GLY A 150 -18.16 -27.09 -41.09
C GLY A 150 -19.07 -27.70 -42.16
N SER A 151 -19.12 -29.04 -42.22
CA SER A 151 -19.99 -29.80 -43.16
C SER A 151 -21.48 -29.46 -43.04
N SER A 152 -21.90 -28.99 -41.86
CA SER A 152 -23.27 -28.63 -41.51
C SER A 152 -23.54 -27.12 -41.60
N GLY A 153 -22.63 -26.35 -42.22
CA GLY A 153 -22.68 -24.89 -42.29
C GLY A 153 -22.24 -24.18 -41.00
N GLY A 154 -22.33 -22.86 -40.99
CA GLY A 154 -21.98 -22.00 -39.86
C GLY A 154 -23.09 -21.90 -38.82
N ALA A 155 -22.78 -21.33 -37.66
CA ALA A 155 -23.77 -20.96 -36.64
C ALA A 155 -24.58 -19.74 -37.06
N ASN A 156 -25.71 -19.48 -36.39
CA ASN A 156 -26.49 -18.25 -36.64
C ASN A 156 -25.70 -17.06 -36.07
N ILE A 157 -25.42 -16.04 -36.88
CA ILE A 157 -24.68 -14.85 -36.43
C ILE A 157 -25.66 -13.69 -36.26
N ASP A 158 -25.61 -13.07 -35.09
CA ASP A 158 -26.37 -11.89 -34.72
C ASP A 158 -25.66 -10.62 -35.18
N HIS A 159 -24.44 -10.39 -34.68
CA HIS A 159 -23.62 -9.25 -35.07
C HIS A 159 -22.11 -9.53 -34.95
N LEU A 160 -21.33 -8.75 -35.70
CA LEU A 160 -19.90 -8.56 -35.51
C LEU A 160 -19.66 -7.27 -34.71
N LYS A 161 -19.16 -7.39 -33.49
CA LYS A 161 -18.71 -6.27 -32.66
C LYS A 161 -17.19 -6.11 -32.82
N LEU A 162 -16.77 -4.88 -33.08
CA LEU A 162 -15.40 -4.50 -33.42
C LEU A 162 -14.86 -3.47 -32.44
N TYR A 163 -13.73 -3.74 -31.80
CA TYR A 163 -13.05 -2.79 -30.90
C TYR A 163 -11.52 -2.91 -30.98
N TYR A 164 -10.84 -1.76 -30.83
CA TYR A 164 -9.38 -1.67 -30.85
C TYR A 164 -8.81 -2.17 -29.52
N ASP A 165 -7.73 -2.95 -29.56
CA ASP A 165 -7.06 -3.43 -28.34
C ASP A 165 -5.57 -3.05 -28.34
N SER A 166 -5.30 -1.78 -28.00
CA SER A 166 -3.95 -1.21 -27.86
C SER A 166 -3.02 -2.00 -26.93
N ASN A 167 -3.59 -2.80 -26.03
CA ASN A 167 -2.86 -3.58 -25.03
C ASN A 167 -2.57 -5.01 -25.49
N TYR A 168 -3.13 -5.46 -26.62
CA TYR A 168 -2.83 -6.75 -27.22
C TYR A 168 -1.63 -6.68 -28.18
N PHE A 169 -0.63 -5.84 -27.86
CA PHE A 169 0.65 -5.89 -28.54
C PHE A 169 1.47 -7.08 -27.99
N ASP A 170 1.80 -8.00 -28.88
CA ASP A 170 2.58 -9.22 -28.63
C ASP A 170 3.26 -9.66 -29.93
N GLU A 171 4.44 -9.10 -30.24
CA GLU A 171 5.18 -9.34 -31.47
C GLU A 171 6.36 -10.30 -31.23
N VAL A 172 6.45 -11.40 -32.00
CA VAL A 172 7.59 -12.32 -31.97
C VAL A 172 8.54 -11.99 -33.12
N LEU A 173 9.80 -11.72 -32.79
CA LEU A 173 10.85 -11.35 -33.73
C LEU A 173 11.92 -12.45 -33.75
N GLU A 174 11.87 -13.31 -34.76
CA GLU A 174 12.82 -14.41 -35.00
C GLU A 174 14.26 -13.84 -35.11
N SER A 175 15.27 -14.52 -34.56
CA SER A 175 16.61 -13.95 -34.41
C SER A 175 17.45 -14.00 -35.68
N GLU A 176 17.16 -14.91 -36.60
CA GLU A 176 17.85 -15.06 -37.88
C GLU A 176 17.59 -13.91 -38.86
N ASP A 177 16.46 -13.20 -38.71
CA ASP A 177 16.13 -11.98 -39.46
C ASP A 177 16.70 -10.70 -38.81
N ALA A 178 17.25 -10.81 -37.60
CA ALA A 178 17.83 -9.68 -36.87
C ALA A 178 19.24 -9.32 -37.36
N LYS A 179 19.67 -8.07 -37.13
CA LYS A 179 21.00 -7.61 -37.54
C LYS A 179 22.06 -8.12 -36.57
N GLY A 180 22.82 -9.12 -37.02
CA GLY A 180 23.93 -9.70 -36.28
C GLY A 180 25.29 -9.01 -36.50
N PHE A 181 26.13 -9.02 -35.46
CA PHE A 181 27.59 -8.90 -35.58
C PHE A 181 28.26 -9.85 -34.59
N GLY A 182 29.27 -10.61 -35.03
CA GLY A 182 29.87 -11.64 -34.17
C GLY A 182 28.87 -12.76 -33.85
N THR A 183 28.03 -13.11 -34.83
CA THR A 183 26.97 -14.11 -34.73
C THR A 183 26.87 -14.92 -36.03
N ILE A 184 26.21 -16.08 -35.98
CA ILE A 184 25.78 -16.86 -37.17
C ILE A 184 24.35 -17.36 -36.98
N VAL A 185 23.63 -17.59 -38.08
CA VAL A 185 22.42 -18.43 -38.07
C VAL A 185 22.82 -19.91 -38.09
N ALA A 186 22.12 -20.71 -37.31
CA ALA A 186 22.43 -22.09 -36.96
C ALA A 186 21.15 -22.95 -36.90
N THR A 187 21.28 -24.27 -37.08
CA THR A 187 20.15 -25.22 -37.18
C THR A 187 20.46 -26.62 -36.61
N GLU A 188 21.60 -26.79 -35.94
CA GLU A 188 22.08 -28.08 -35.41
C GLU A 188 21.38 -28.52 -34.12
N HIS A 189 20.74 -27.60 -33.43
CA HIS A 189 19.91 -27.84 -32.26
C HIS A 189 18.43 -27.92 -32.65
N VAL A 190 17.64 -28.73 -31.94
CA VAL A 190 16.22 -28.94 -32.28
C VAL A 190 15.28 -28.13 -31.40
N GLY A 191 14.11 -27.77 -31.92
CA GLY A 191 13.04 -27.09 -31.15
C GLY A 191 13.03 -25.56 -31.23
N TYR A 192 13.78 -24.97 -32.16
CA TYR A 192 13.73 -23.54 -32.48
C TYR A 192 12.42 -23.11 -33.20
N THR A 193 12.15 -21.80 -33.30
CA THR A 193 11.08 -21.18 -34.12
C THR A 193 11.63 -20.69 -35.47
N GLY A 194 10.79 -20.13 -36.35
CA GLY A 194 11.23 -19.67 -37.67
C GLY A 194 11.90 -20.74 -38.55
N LEU A 195 13.09 -20.40 -39.04
CA LEU A 195 13.95 -21.20 -39.93
C LEU A 195 15.24 -21.68 -39.22
N GLY A 196 15.62 -21.08 -38.09
CA GLY A 196 16.81 -21.45 -37.31
C GLY A 196 16.89 -20.73 -35.96
N PHE A 197 18.11 -20.57 -35.46
CA PHE A 197 18.42 -19.74 -34.28
C PHE A 197 19.79 -19.08 -34.48
N VAL A 198 20.24 -18.24 -33.54
CA VAL A 198 21.53 -17.54 -33.62
C VAL A 198 22.53 -17.94 -32.53
N ASP A 199 23.73 -18.37 -32.96
CA ASP A 199 24.94 -18.58 -32.12
C ASP A 199 25.84 -17.32 -32.13
N TYR A 200 26.39 -16.94 -30.97
CA TYR A 200 27.34 -15.84 -30.81
C TYR A 200 28.77 -16.29 -31.11
N LYS A 201 29.22 -16.11 -32.35
CA LYS A 201 30.50 -16.64 -32.87
C LYS A 201 31.56 -15.53 -33.02
N PRO A 202 32.77 -15.65 -32.44
CA PRO A 202 33.44 -16.89 -32.01
C PRO A 202 33.38 -17.18 -30.49
N ASN A 203 32.22 -17.05 -29.85
CA ASN A 203 32.02 -17.31 -28.40
C ASN A 203 32.94 -16.41 -27.53
N GLN A 204 32.82 -15.10 -27.75
CA GLN A 204 33.55 -14.03 -27.04
C GLN A 204 32.61 -12.82 -26.83
N PRO A 205 32.89 -11.89 -25.89
CA PRO A 205 32.06 -10.71 -25.67
C PRO A 205 32.10 -9.71 -26.83
N GLY A 206 31.08 -8.87 -26.93
CA GLY A 206 30.96 -7.79 -27.92
C GLY A 206 30.31 -8.18 -29.26
N GLY A 207 29.94 -9.45 -29.46
CA GLY A 207 28.95 -9.82 -30.47
C GLY A 207 27.56 -9.31 -30.07
N TYR A 208 26.68 -9.03 -31.02
CA TYR A 208 25.32 -8.55 -30.77
C TYR A 208 24.28 -9.02 -31.79
N LEU A 209 23.02 -9.02 -31.35
CA LEU A 209 21.81 -9.04 -32.16
C LEU A 209 21.06 -7.72 -32.03
N GLU A 210 20.54 -7.19 -33.13
CA GLU A 210 19.71 -5.98 -33.15
C GLU A 210 18.42 -6.18 -33.95
N TRP A 211 17.29 -6.02 -33.26
CA TRP A 211 15.93 -6.06 -33.79
C TRP A 211 15.37 -4.64 -33.97
N THR A 212 14.25 -4.52 -34.68
CA THR A 212 13.45 -3.28 -34.75
C THR A 212 11.98 -3.64 -34.62
N VAL A 213 11.33 -3.09 -33.59
CA VAL A 213 9.92 -3.34 -33.22
C VAL A 213 9.11 -2.05 -33.44
N ASP A 214 7.86 -2.12 -33.90
CA ASP A 214 7.03 -0.93 -34.21
C ASP A 214 5.77 -0.92 -33.33
N VAL A 215 5.86 -0.34 -32.13
CA VAL A 215 4.85 -0.51 -31.07
C VAL A 215 3.76 0.58 -31.15
N PRO A 216 2.48 0.27 -30.83
CA PRO A 216 1.38 1.22 -30.99
C PRO A 216 1.37 2.36 -29.96
N ALA A 217 1.96 2.16 -28.78
CA ALA A 217 1.85 3.05 -27.62
C ALA A 217 3.22 3.33 -26.97
N SER A 218 3.26 4.26 -26.00
CA SER A 218 4.47 4.52 -25.21
C SER A 218 4.24 4.09 -23.76
N GLY A 219 4.98 3.09 -23.28
CA GLY A 219 4.78 2.51 -21.96
C GLY A 219 5.78 1.39 -21.68
N GLU A 220 5.51 0.60 -20.63
CA GLU A 220 6.33 -0.56 -20.29
C GLU A 220 5.98 -1.78 -21.16
N TYR A 221 7.02 -2.43 -21.66
CA TYR A 221 6.96 -3.68 -22.43
C TYR A 221 7.95 -4.67 -21.84
N ALA A 222 7.65 -5.96 -21.89
CA ALA A 222 8.63 -6.99 -21.60
C ALA A 222 9.39 -7.37 -22.88
N LEU A 223 10.71 -7.52 -22.74
CA LEU A 223 11.58 -8.14 -23.75
C LEU A 223 11.86 -9.57 -23.31
N GLN A 224 11.10 -10.53 -23.85
CA GLN A 224 11.23 -11.95 -23.53
C GLN A 224 12.06 -12.65 -24.59
N PHE A 225 13.27 -13.07 -24.24
CA PHE A 225 14.18 -13.79 -25.12
C PHE A 225 14.02 -15.29 -24.92
N ARG A 226 13.72 -16.04 -25.99
CA ARG A 226 13.79 -17.52 -25.99
C ARG A 226 15.23 -17.94 -26.32
N TYR A 227 15.80 -18.83 -25.53
CA TYR A 227 17.24 -19.12 -25.59
C TYR A 227 17.62 -20.54 -25.16
N GLY A 228 18.75 -21.02 -25.67
CA GLY A 228 19.43 -22.24 -25.26
C GLY A 228 20.82 -21.93 -24.69
N ASN A 229 21.15 -22.50 -23.53
CA ASN A 229 22.50 -22.45 -22.95
C ASN A 229 22.86 -23.82 -22.37
N GLY A 230 23.42 -24.68 -23.22
CA GLY A 230 23.94 -26.00 -22.84
C GLY A 230 25.34 -25.97 -22.21
N SER A 231 25.82 -24.81 -21.72
CA SER A 231 27.05 -24.69 -20.94
C SER A 231 26.75 -24.55 -19.44
N ALA A 232 27.76 -24.74 -18.58
CA ALA A 232 27.62 -24.62 -17.13
C ALA A 232 27.68 -23.17 -16.62
N GLU A 233 28.00 -22.21 -17.49
CA GLU A 233 28.21 -20.79 -17.16
C GLU A 233 27.01 -19.95 -17.62
N ASN A 234 26.70 -18.86 -16.91
CA ASN A 234 25.76 -17.83 -17.39
C ASN A 234 26.35 -17.11 -18.62
N ARG A 235 25.55 -16.94 -19.69
CA ARG A 235 25.96 -16.29 -20.94
C ARG A 235 25.28 -14.93 -21.14
N ALA A 236 25.50 -14.05 -20.18
CA ALA A 236 24.81 -12.77 -20.06
C ALA A 236 25.02 -11.80 -21.24
N ALA A 237 24.07 -10.87 -21.40
CA ALA A 237 24.11 -9.81 -22.41
C ALA A 237 23.60 -8.45 -21.89
N GLU A 238 24.24 -7.38 -22.35
CA GLU A 238 23.78 -6.00 -22.19
C GLU A 238 22.65 -5.73 -23.17
N VAL A 239 21.46 -5.38 -22.67
CA VAL A 239 20.30 -4.99 -23.48
C VAL A 239 20.25 -3.46 -23.58
N LYS A 240 20.16 -2.97 -24.81
CA LYS A 240 19.97 -1.56 -25.15
C LYS A 240 18.65 -1.33 -25.89
N VAL A 241 17.95 -0.26 -25.52
CA VAL A 241 16.77 0.28 -26.22
C VAL A 241 17.10 1.66 -26.75
N ASN A 242 16.94 1.86 -28.06
CA ASN A 242 17.21 3.12 -28.77
C ASN A 242 18.62 3.70 -28.47
N GLY A 243 19.59 2.82 -28.23
CA GLY A 243 20.99 3.14 -27.90
C GLY A 243 21.31 3.29 -26.40
N ASN A 244 20.30 3.46 -25.54
CA ASN A 244 20.47 3.53 -24.08
C ASN A 244 20.53 2.12 -23.48
N VAL A 245 21.38 1.89 -22.48
CA VAL A 245 21.35 0.65 -21.68
C VAL A 245 20.08 0.65 -20.84
N VAL A 246 19.32 -0.44 -20.88
CA VAL A 246 18.15 -0.68 -20.04
C VAL A 246 18.39 -1.81 -19.03
N GLU A 247 19.16 -2.82 -19.44
CA GLU A 247 19.60 -3.92 -18.57
C GLU A 247 21.08 -4.19 -18.89
N PRO A 248 22.03 -3.86 -17.99
CA PRO A 248 23.46 -3.97 -18.28
C PRO A 248 23.98 -5.42 -18.41
N ASN A 249 23.30 -6.42 -17.84
CA ASN A 249 23.79 -7.81 -17.77
C ASN A 249 22.65 -8.84 -17.59
N LEU A 250 21.69 -8.88 -18.52
CA LEU A 250 20.58 -9.85 -18.51
C LEU A 250 21.13 -11.28 -18.47
N ALA A 251 20.69 -12.08 -17.50
CA ALA A 251 21.15 -13.44 -17.31
C ALA A 251 20.49 -14.42 -18.30
N PHE A 252 21.33 -15.25 -18.92
CA PHE A 252 20.94 -16.39 -19.76
C PHE A 252 21.57 -17.64 -19.13
N ASN A 253 20.93 -18.11 -18.05
CA ASN A 253 21.44 -19.16 -17.18
C ASN A 253 21.47 -20.54 -17.87
N PRO A 254 22.28 -21.51 -17.39
CA PRO A 254 22.31 -22.85 -17.94
C PRO A 254 20.94 -23.49 -18.11
N THR A 255 20.56 -23.81 -19.36
CA THR A 255 19.34 -24.58 -19.68
C THR A 255 19.58 -26.10 -19.59
N GLY A 256 20.82 -26.53 -19.32
CA GLY A 256 21.23 -27.92 -19.12
C GLY A 256 21.49 -28.70 -20.41
N ALA A 257 20.93 -28.28 -21.54
CA ALA A 257 21.21 -28.80 -22.88
C ALA A 257 20.93 -27.73 -23.94
N TRP A 258 21.69 -27.72 -25.04
CA TRP A 258 21.50 -26.74 -26.11
C TRP A 258 20.16 -26.87 -26.85
N ASP A 259 19.58 -28.07 -26.87
CA ASP A 259 18.23 -28.33 -27.40
C ASP A 259 17.11 -28.00 -26.39
N ASN A 260 17.46 -27.61 -25.15
CA ASN A 260 16.48 -27.18 -24.15
C ASN A 260 16.37 -25.66 -24.15
N TRP A 261 15.22 -25.17 -24.60
CA TRP A 261 14.93 -23.76 -24.78
C TRP A 261 14.12 -23.22 -23.59
N LEU A 262 14.70 -22.29 -22.85
CA LEU A 262 14.03 -21.53 -21.78
C LEU A 262 13.76 -20.10 -22.23
N THR A 263 13.08 -19.32 -21.40
CA THR A 263 12.92 -17.88 -21.58
C THR A 263 13.60 -17.11 -20.44
N THR A 264 14.09 -15.91 -20.76
CA THR A 264 14.55 -14.90 -19.80
C THR A 264 14.00 -13.55 -20.27
N GLN A 265 13.79 -12.59 -19.37
CA GLN A 265 13.16 -11.32 -19.75
C GLN A 265 13.59 -10.13 -18.90
N THR A 266 13.44 -8.93 -19.46
CA THR A 266 13.57 -7.65 -18.76
C THR A 266 12.44 -6.70 -19.16
N ALA A 267 12.05 -5.78 -18.27
CA ALA A 267 11.03 -4.77 -18.53
C ALA A 267 11.67 -3.46 -19.03
N VAL A 268 11.07 -2.81 -20.02
CA VAL A 268 11.62 -1.63 -20.68
C VAL A 268 10.54 -0.64 -21.11
N SER A 269 10.83 0.65 -20.96
CA SER A 269 10.02 1.72 -21.54
C SER A 269 10.26 1.83 -23.05
N LEU A 270 9.26 1.48 -23.87
CA LEU A 270 9.27 1.75 -25.32
C LEU A 270 8.46 3.01 -25.65
N LYS A 271 8.69 3.57 -26.84
CA LYS A 271 7.96 4.72 -27.37
C LYS A 271 7.11 4.32 -28.55
N ALA A 272 5.93 4.92 -28.72
CA ALA A 272 5.06 4.69 -29.85
C ALA A 272 5.82 4.89 -31.18
N GLY A 273 5.67 3.93 -32.09
CA GLY A 273 6.46 3.78 -33.31
C GLY A 273 7.69 2.88 -33.14
N LYS A 274 8.68 3.10 -34.01
CA LYS A 274 9.86 2.22 -34.12
C LYS A 274 10.84 2.39 -32.98
N ASN A 275 11.15 1.28 -32.31
CA ASN A 275 12.23 1.15 -31.34
C ASN A 275 13.29 0.17 -31.85
N ILE A 276 14.56 0.46 -31.55
CA ILE A 276 15.68 -0.44 -31.84
C ILE A 276 16.06 -1.14 -30.53
N ILE A 277 16.01 -2.47 -30.53
CA ILE A 277 16.39 -3.31 -29.38
C ILE A 277 17.67 -4.05 -29.75
N ARG A 278 18.70 -4.00 -28.92
CA ARG A 278 19.97 -4.70 -29.14
C ARG A 278 20.40 -5.47 -27.90
N ALA A 279 20.69 -6.76 -28.03
CA ALA A 279 21.36 -7.57 -27.02
C ALA A 279 22.82 -7.75 -27.41
N THR A 280 23.77 -7.42 -26.52
CA THR A 280 25.22 -7.48 -26.75
C THR A 280 25.88 -8.39 -25.73
N ALA A 281 26.52 -9.47 -26.14
CA ALA A 281 27.11 -10.45 -25.22
C ALA A 281 28.19 -9.82 -24.31
N THR A 282 28.01 -9.93 -23.00
CA THR A 282 28.97 -9.49 -21.97
C THR A 282 29.83 -10.65 -21.46
N GLY A 283 29.32 -11.88 -21.52
CA GLY A 283 30.03 -13.08 -21.09
C GLY A 283 31.35 -13.32 -21.84
N SER A 284 32.38 -13.76 -21.11
CA SER A 284 33.70 -14.11 -21.65
C SER A 284 33.65 -15.21 -22.72
N SER A 285 32.67 -16.11 -22.61
CA SER A 285 32.37 -17.19 -23.56
C SER A 285 31.33 -16.81 -24.63
N GLY A 286 31.00 -15.53 -24.78
CA GLY A 286 29.93 -15.04 -25.64
C GLY A 286 28.51 -15.21 -25.07
N GLY A 287 27.52 -14.89 -25.89
CA GLY A 287 26.09 -14.97 -25.54
C GLY A 287 25.52 -16.39 -25.67
N ALA A 288 24.31 -16.59 -25.16
CA ALA A 288 23.55 -17.81 -25.35
C ALA A 288 23.08 -17.95 -26.82
N ASN A 289 22.60 -19.14 -27.20
CA ASN A 289 21.89 -19.30 -28.47
C ASN A 289 20.53 -18.61 -28.34
N ILE A 290 20.23 -17.61 -29.16
CA ILE A 290 18.96 -16.87 -29.12
C ILE A 290 18.10 -17.33 -30.29
N ASP A 291 16.85 -17.68 -29.97
CA ASP A 291 15.85 -18.23 -30.88
C ASP A 291 14.96 -17.09 -31.39
N ASN A 292 14.19 -16.46 -30.51
CA ASN A 292 13.42 -15.26 -30.81
C ASN A 292 13.46 -14.24 -29.66
N LEU A 293 13.11 -13.01 -30.00
CA LEU A 293 12.74 -11.95 -29.06
C LEU A 293 11.24 -11.70 -29.20
N ARG A 294 10.48 -12.01 -28.16
CA ARG A 294 9.06 -11.64 -28.04
C ARG A 294 8.94 -10.33 -27.26
N VAL A 295 8.23 -9.37 -27.83
CA VAL A 295 7.99 -8.04 -27.26
C VAL A 295 6.50 -7.86 -27.02
N TYR A 296 6.09 -7.71 -25.75
CA TYR A 296 4.68 -7.57 -25.42
C TYR A 296 4.44 -6.47 -24.36
N TYR A 297 3.28 -5.82 -24.41
CA TYR A 297 2.93 -4.72 -23.51
C TYR A 297 2.72 -5.21 -22.07
N ALA A 298 3.42 -4.63 -21.10
CA ALA A 298 3.57 -5.18 -19.76
C ALA A 298 3.20 -4.18 -18.65
N PHE A 299 1.90 -4.09 -18.36
CA PHE A 299 1.35 -3.43 -17.18
C PHE A 299 0.96 -4.51 -16.15
N ASP A 300 1.34 -4.30 -14.89
CA ASP A 300 1.09 -5.20 -13.76
C ASP A 300 1.10 -4.39 -12.46
N GLU A 301 -0.07 -3.97 -12.01
CA GLU A 301 -0.25 -3.17 -10.79
C GLU A 301 -1.15 -3.92 -9.79
N LEU A 302 -0.84 -3.81 -8.49
CA LEU A 302 -1.65 -4.38 -7.41
C LEU A 302 -2.31 -3.28 -6.59
N PHE A 303 -3.55 -3.53 -6.17
CA PHE A 303 -4.32 -2.69 -5.28
C PHE A 303 -4.94 -3.57 -4.18
N GLU A 304 -4.37 -3.52 -2.98
CA GLU A 304 -4.91 -4.22 -1.79
C GLU A 304 -6.37 -3.82 -1.54
N ALA A 305 -7.21 -4.72 -1.01
CA ALA A 305 -8.64 -4.45 -0.84
C ALA A 305 -8.93 -3.53 0.35
N GLU A 306 -8.08 -3.50 1.36
CA GLU A 306 -8.20 -2.65 2.55
C GLU A 306 -7.73 -1.22 2.35
N ASP A 307 -6.92 -0.95 1.32
CA ASP A 307 -6.52 0.39 0.89
C ASP A 307 -7.66 1.14 0.15
N VAL A 308 -8.80 0.46 -0.08
CA VAL A 308 -9.97 0.99 -0.79
C VAL A 308 -10.68 2.08 0.02
N VAL A 309 -10.41 3.32 -0.37
CA VAL A 309 -10.99 4.55 0.22
C VAL A 309 -12.51 4.69 -0.03
N SER A 310 -13.08 3.93 -0.97
CA SER A 310 -14.51 3.94 -1.30
C SER A 310 -15.10 2.52 -1.15
N SER A 311 -15.65 2.21 0.02
CA SER A 311 -16.36 0.96 0.26
C SER A 311 -17.64 1.19 1.07
N SER A 312 -18.50 0.18 1.18
CA SER A 312 -19.68 0.22 2.07
C SER A 312 -20.23 -1.20 2.24
N GLY A 313 -20.78 -1.54 3.41
CA GLY A 313 -21.22 -2.92 3.68
C GLY A 313 -20.05 -3.91 3.68
N THR A 314 -18.93 -3.44 4.21
CA THR A 314 -17.58 -4.02 4.16
C THR A 314 -16.85 -3.70 5.47
N ILE A 315 -15.90 -4.54 5.88
CA ILE A 315 -14.90 -4.20 6.90
C ILE A 315 -13.51 -4.68 6.46
N VAL A 316 -12.46 -4.01 6.95
CA VAL A 316 -11.10 -4.58 6.94
C VAL A 316 -11.01 -5.62 8.06
N ALA A 317 -10.50 -6.80 7.71
CA ALA A 317 -10.47 -8.02 8.51
C ALA A 317 -9.05 -8.64 8.46
N THR A 318 -8.71 -9.46 9.48
CA THR A 318 -7.36 -10.06 9.61
C THR A 318 -7.33 -11.44 10.28
N GLU A 319 -8.50 -12.06 10.48
CA GLU A 319 -8.70 -13.34 11.20
C GLU A 319 -8.38 -14.61 10.38
N HIS A 320 -7.91 -14.47 9.16
CA HIS A 320 -7.50 -15.56 8.26
C HIS A 320 -6.06 -15.30 7.83
N VAL A 321 -5.25 -16.34 7.64
CA VAL A 321 -3.83 -16.18 7.26
C VAL A 321 -3.64 -16.22 5.74
N GLY A 322 -2.51 -15.70 5.24
CA GLY A 322 -2.13 -15.82 3.82
C GLY A 322 -2.58 -14.70 2.88
N TYR A 323 -3.09 -13.60 3.44
CA TYR A 323 -3.37 -12.37 2.70
C TYR A 323 -2.10 -11.59 2.30
N THR A 324 -2.23 -10.68 1.33
CA THR A 324 -1.29 -9.58 1.06
C THR A 324 -1.66 -8.34 1.89
N GLY A 325 -0.83 -7.29 1.89
CA GLY A 325 -1.15 -6.06 2.62
C GLY A 325 -1.36 -6.19 4.14
N LEU A 326 -2.12 -5.23 4.67
CA LEU A 326 -2.47 -5.06 6.09
C LEU A 326 -3.69 -5.92 6.52
N GLY A 327 -4.37 -6.57 5.58
CA GLY A 327 -5.49 -7.47 5.84
C GLY A 327 -6.21 -7.95 4.59
N PHE A 328 -7.54 -7.99 4.67
CA PHE A 328 -8.44 -8.26 3.55
C PHE A 328 -9.80 -7.63 3.84
N VAL A 329 -10.75 -7.63 2.90
CA VAL A 329 -12.11 -7.11 3.13
C VAL A 329 -13.20 -8.20 3.16
N ASP A 330 -13.92 -8.28 4.28
CA ASP A 330 -15.17 -9.04 4.48
C ASP A 330 -16.39 -8.16 4.15
N TYR A 331 -17.33 -8.68 3.36
CA TYR A 331 -18.59 -8.01 3.01
C TYR A 331 -19.62 -8.09 4.15
N LYS A 332 -19.41 -7.32 5.23
CA LYS A 332 -20.23 -7.31 6.45
C LYS A 332 -21.45 -6.36 6.33
N PRO A 333 -22.70 -6.78 6.63
CA PRO A 333 -23.09 -7.94 7.43
C PRO A 333 -23.52 -9.18 6.62
N ASN A 334 -22.79 -9.54 5.57
CA ASN A 334 -23.06 -10.71 4.71
C ASN A 334 -24.43 -10.62 4.01
N GLN A 335 -24.64 -9.52 3.29
CA GLN A 335 -25.85 -9.19 2.51
C GLN A 335 -25.49 -8.54 1.17
N PRO A 336 -26.36 -8.55 0.14
CA PRO A 336 -26.10 -7.90 -1.14
C PRO A 336 -26.07 -6.37 -1.03
N GLY A 337 -25.42 -5.72 -1.99
CA GLY A 337 -25.31 -4.26 -2.11
C GLY A 337 -24.10 -3.63 -1.40
N GLY A 338 -23.35 -4.40 -0.60
CA GLY A 338 -22.01 -3.98 -0.16
C GLY A 338 -21.04 -3.92 -1.35
N TYR A 339 -20.02 -3.06 -1.31
CA TYR A 339 -19.08 -2.88 -2.42
C TYR A 339 -17.66 -2.45 -1.99
N LEU A 340 -16.70 -2.75 -2.89
CA LEU A 340 -15.33 -2.22 -2.95
C LEU A 340 -15.18 -1.37 -4.22
N GLU A 341 -14.51 -0.23 -4.16
CA GLU A 341 -14.25 0.65 -5.31
C GLU A 341 -12.81 1.20 -5.35
N TRP A 342 -11.98 0.59 -6.20
CA TRP A 342 -10.62 1.01 -6.50
C TRP A 342 -10.59 2.18 -7.50
N THR A 343 -9.61 3.06 -7.36
CA THR A 343 -9.22 4.00 -8.43
C THR A 343 -7.87 3.57 -8.97
N VAL A 344 -7.83 3.10 -10.23
CA VAL A 344 -6.61 2.61 -10.88
C VAL A 344 -6.18 3.60 -11.95
N ASP A 345 -4.91 3.99 -11.95
CA ASP A 345 -4.31 4.86 -12.97
C ASP A 345 -3.59 3.95 -13.99
N VAL A 346 -3.90 4.07 -15.27
CA VAL A 346 -3.30 3.22 -16.32
C VAL A 346 -2.70 4.07 -17.45
N PRO A 347 -1.53 3.71 -17.99
CA PRO A 347 -0.84 4.52 -18.99
C PRO A 347 -1.64 4.75 -20.27
N ASP A 348 -2.30 3.72 -20.80
CA ASP A 348 -2.97 3.75 -22.11
C ASP A 348 -4.45 3.35 -22.05
N THR A 349 -5.19 3.66 -23.12
CA THR A 349 -6.55 3.15 -23.31
C THR A 349 -6.46 1.78 -23.97
N GLY A 350 -7.01 0.73 -23.35
CA GLY A 350 -6.93 -0.62 -23.88
C GLY A 350 -7.51 -1.67 -22.94
N ARG A 351 -7.31 -2.96 -23.27
CA ARG A 351 -7.89 -4.07 -22.54
C ARG A 351 -6.98 -4.55 -21.40
N TYR A 352 -7.53 -4.56 -20.19
CA TYR A 352 -6.86 -5.01 -18.97
C TYR A 352 -7.62 -6.17 -18.31
N ALA A 353 -6.89 -7.11 -17.73
CA ALA A 353 -7.45 -8.14 -16.87
C ALA A 353 -7.55 -7.65 -15.44
N LEU A 354 -8.72 -7.84 -14.84
CA LEU A 354 -8.97 -7.62 -13.41
C LEU A 354 -8.92 -8.98 -12.73
N GLN A 355 -7.82 -9.26 -12.03
CA GLN A 355 -7.57 -10.49 -11.30
C GLN A 355 -7.80 -10.22 -9.81
N PHE A 356 -8.84 -10.82 -9.23
CA PHE A 356 -9.18 -10.69 -7.82
C PHE A 356 -8.65 -11.91 -7.07
N ARG A 357 -7.86 -11.68 -6.02
CA ARG A 357 -7.50 -12.71 -5.04
C ARG A 357 -8.54 -12.74 -3.92
N TYR A 358 -9.04 -13.92 -3.57
CA TYR A 358 -10.23 -14.03 -2.73
C TYR A 358 -10.30 -15.33 -1.92
N GLY A 359 -10.99 -15.29 -0.79
CA GLY A 359 -11.33 -16.42 0.06
C GLY A 359 -12.85 -16.60 0.16
N ASN A 360 -13.34 -17.81 -0.05
CA ASN A 360 -14.74 -18.18 0.15
C ASN A 360 -14.84 -19.54 0.84
N GLY A 361 -14.74 -19.53 2.17
CA GLY A 361 -14.92 -20.72 3.02
C GLY A 361 -16.38 -21.14 3.21
N SER A 362 -17.32 -20.64 2.40
CA SER A 362 -18.72 -21.08 2.40
C SER A 362 -19.00 -22.05 1.25
N ALA A 363 -20.07 -22.84 1.34
CA ALA A 363 -20.44 -23.83 0.32
C ALA A 363 -21.11 -23.22 -0.93
N GLU A 364 -21.41 -21.92 -0.92
CA GLU A 364 -22.15 -21.21 -1.97
C GLU A 364 -21.24 -20.24 -2.72
N ASN A 365 -21.53 -19.99 -4.01
CA ASN A 365 -20.89 -18.91 -4.76
C ASN A 365 -21.31 -17.54 -4.20
N ARG A 366 -20.36 -16.61 -4.05
CA ARG A 366 -20.59 -15.26 -3.52
C ARG A 366 -20.30 -14.17 -4.58
N PRO A 367 -21.16 -14.05 -5.62
CA PRO A 367 -20.86 -13.25 -6.79
C PRO A 367 -20.90 -11.73 -6.54
N ALA A 368 -20.25 -10.99 -7.43
CA ALA A 368 -20.27 -9.53 -7.47
C ALA A 368 -20.51 -8.97 -8.89
N GLU A 369 -21.20 -7.85 -8.98
CA GLU A 369 -21.26 -6.98 -10.15
C GLU A 369 -19.97 -6.17 -10.26
N ILE A 370 -19.30 -6.22 -11.41
CA ILE A 370 -18.13 -5.41 -11.73
C ILE A 370 -18.53 -4.25 -12.65
N LYS A 371 -18.33 -3.03 -12.16
CA LYS A 371 -18.47 -1.76 -12.91
C LYS A 371 -17.11 -1.14 -13.18
N VAL A 372 -16.99 -0.45 -14.33
CA VAL A 372 -15.86 0.41 -14.68
C VAL A 372 -16.41 1.78 -15.10
N ASN A 373 -15.91 2.85 -14.47
CA ASN A 373 -16.33 4.23 -14.75
C ASN A 373 -17.86 4.45 -14.71
N ARG A 374 -18.55 3.67 -13.86
CA ARG A 374 -20.02 3.51 -13.67
C ARG A 374 -20.72 2.53 -14.62
N ASP A 375 -20.15 2.21 -15.78
CA ASP A 375 -20.73 1.27 -16.73
C ASP A 375 -20.57 -0.18 -16.22
N VAL A 376 -21.60 -1.03 -16.38
CA VAL A 376 -21.57 -2.43 -15.91
C VAL A 376 -20.86 -3.30 -16.93
N ILE A 377 -19.69 -3.84 -16.57
CA ILE A 377 -18.89 -4.70 -17.47
C ILE A 377 -19.16 -6.19 -17.21
N LYS A 378 -19.41 -6.57 -15.95
CA LYS A 378 -19.84 -7.94 -15.60
C LYS A 378 -20.93 -7.90 -14.53
N SER A 379 -22.17 -8.19 -14.91
CA SER A 379 -23.31 -8.18 -13.97
C SER A 379 -23.20 -9.19 -12.84
N ASN A 380 -22.45 -10.29 -13.04
CA ASN A 380 -22.30 -11.37 -12.07
C ASN A 380 -20.98 -12.13 -12.31
N LEU A 381 -19.87 -11.64 -11.75
CA LEU A 381 -18.60 -12.37 -11.65
C LEU A 381 -18.68 -13.37 -10.48
N ALA A 382 -18.23 -14.61 -10.71
CA ALA A 382 -18.29 -15.67 -9.70
C ALA A 382 -17.04 -15.68 -8.81
N PHE A 383 -17.28 -15.92 -7.52
CA PHE A 383 -16.29 -16.14 -6.47
C PHE A 383 -16.70 -17.45 -5.77
N ASN A 384 -16.29 -18.56 -6.37
CA ASN A 384 -16.74 -19.90 -6.02
C ASN A 384 -16.18 -20.36 -4.66
N PRO A 385 -16.77 -21.38 -4.01
CA PRO A 385 -16.21 -21.98 -2.79
C PRO A 385 -14.72 -22.33 -2.94
N THR A 386 -13.87 -21.73 -2.10
CA THR A 386 -12.45 -22.08 -1.97
C THR A 386 -12.23 -23.16 -0.88
N GLY A 387 -13.27 -23.51 -0.13
CA GLY A 387 -13.27 -24.60 0.85
C GLY A 387 -12.78 -24.20 2.25
N ALA A 388 -11.97 -23.16 2.37
CA ALA A 388 -11.56 -22.54 3.63
C ALA A 388 -11.31 -21.04 3.42
N TRP A 389 -11.51 -20.23 4.46
CA TRP A 389 -11.41 -18.76 4.34
C TRP A 389 -9.97 -18.23 4.22
N ASP A 390 -9.00 -19.04 4.61
CA ASP A 390 -7.54 -18.86 4.44
C ASP A 390 -6.99 -19.61 3.21
N ASN A 391 -7.83 -20.36 2.47
CA ASN A 391 -7.48 -20.85 1.14
C ASN A 391 -7.83 -19.78 0.09
N TRP A 392 -6.85 -18.93 -0.20
CA TRP A 392 -6.96 -17.88 -1.21
C TRP A 392 -6.88 -18.46 -2.62
N GLN A 393 -7.73 -17.96 -3.51
CA GLN A 393 -7.83 -18.36 -4.92
C GLN A 393 -7.95 -17.13 -5.82
N LEU A 394 -7.78 -17.31 -7.13
CA LEU A 394 -7.88 -16.24 -8.12
C LEU A 394 -9.17 -16.37 -8.94
N THR A 395 -9.86 -15.26 -9.17
CA THR A 395 -10.91 -15.15 -10.21
C THR A 395 -10.61 -13.94 -11.09
N LYS A 396 -11.07 -13.95 -12.34
CA LYS A 396 -10.70 -12.91 -13.31
C LYS A 396 -11.86 -12.47 -14.20
N THR A 397 -11.82 -11.21 -14.60
CA THR A 397 -12.58 -10.70 -15.75
C THR A 397 -11.67 -9.81 -16.62
N THR A 398 -12.13 -9.41 -17.80
CA THR A 398 -11.38 -8.49 -18.67
C THR A 398 -12.25 -7.29 -19.00
N VAL A 399 -11.67 -6.10 -18.93
CA VAL A 399 -12.37 -4.82 -19.11
C VAL A 399 -11.57 -3.91 -20.03
N MET A 400 -12.24 -2.94 -20.65
CA MET A 400 -11.56 -1.79 -21.24
C MET A 400 -11.34 -0.73 -20.16
N LEU A 401 -10.10 -0.24 -20.04
CA LEU A 401 -9.77 0.95 -19.24
C LEU A 401 -9.31 2.08 -20.18
N LYS A 402 -9.44 3.31 -19.72
CA LYS A 402 -9.07 4.53 -20.46
C LYS A 402 -7.78 5.10 -19.88
N ALA A 403 -6.92 5.68 -20.72
CA ALA A 403 -5.67 6.29 -20.27
C ALA A 403 -5.91 7.29 -19.13
N GLY A 404 -5.12 7.20 -18.07
CA GLY A 404 -5.33 7.88 -16.80
C GLY A 404 -6.21 7.09 -15.83
N LYS A 405 -6.92 7.83 -14.95
CA LYS A 405 -7.68 7.26 -13.83
C LYS A 405 -9.01 6.64 -14.24
N ASN A 406 -9.22 5.40 -13.82
CA ASN A 406 -10.45 4.64 -13.94
C ASN A 406 -10.96 4.26 -12.55
N VAL A 407 -12.28 4.19 -12.41
CA VAL A 407 -12.94 3.74 -11.17
C VAL A 407 -13.51 2.34 -11.39
N ILE A 408 -12.99 1.35 -10.66
CA ILE A 408 -13.40 -0.06 -10.73
C ILE A 408 -14.17 -0.38 -9.46
N ARG A 409 -15.42 -0.84 -9.56
CA ARG A 409 -16.25 -1.22 -8.41
C ARG A 409 -16.69 -2.67 -8.50
N ALA A 410 -16.46 -3.44 -7.45
CA ALA A 410 -17.07 -4.76 -7.22
C ALA A 410 -18.21 -4.62 -6.19
N THR A 411 -19.45 -4.96 -6.54
CA THR A 411 -20.63 -4.86 -5.66
C THR A 411 -21.25 -6.24 -5.45
N ALA A 412 -21.34 -6.73 -4.22
CA ALA A 412 -21.89 -8.05 -3.92
C ALA A 412 -23.36 -8.20 -4.37
N THR A 413 -23.64 -9.20 -5.20
CA THR A 413 -24.99 -9.53 -5.67
C THR A 413 -25.58 -10.74 -4.94
N GLY A 414 -24.74 -11.57 -4.32
CA GLY A 414 -25.16 -12.74 -3.55
C GLY A 414 -25.97 -12.40 -2.29
N ALA A 415 -26.98 -13.22 -1.98
CA ALA A 415 -27.84 -13.05 -0.79
C ALA A 415 -27.06 -13.08 0.55
N SER A 416 -25.88 -13.71 0.57
CA SER A 416 -24.96 -13.78 1.72
C SER A 416 -23.78 -12.80 1.62
N GLY A 417 -23.86 -11.78 0.75
CA GLY A 417 -22.76 -10.85 0.48
C GLY A 417 -21.69 -11.43 -0.46
N GLY A 418 -20.58 -10.71 -0.57
CA GLY A 418 -19.43 -11.07 -1.39
C GLY A 418 -18.48 -12.04 -0.69
N ALA A 419 -17.53 -12.60 -1.45
CA ALA A 419 -16.38 -13.32 -0.89
C ALA A 419 -15.43 -12.35 -0.17
N ASN A 420 -14.53 -12.87 0.66
CA ASN A 420 -13.45 -12.06 1.22
C ASN A 420 -12.50 -11.70 0.08
N ILE A 421 -12.23 -10.42 -0.15
CA ILE A 421 -11.30 -9.97 -1.20
C ILE A 421 -10.00 -9.53 -0.54
N ASP A 422 -8.90 -10.06 -1.05
CA ASP A 422 -7.53 -9.80 -0.62
C ASP A 422 -6.97 -8.61 -1.41
N HIS A 423 -6.83 -8.76 -2.72
CA HIS A 423 -6.45 -7.67 -3.62
C HIS A 423 -7.13 -7.74 -4.98
N LEU A 424 -7.14 -6.59 -5.67
CA LEU A 424 -7.34 -6.49 -7.11
C LEU A 424 -5.97 -6.26 -7.77
N ARG A 425 -5.57 -7.13 -8.69
CA ARG A 425 -4.42 -6.96 -9.57
C ARG A 425 -4.91 -6.62 -10.97
N VAL A 426 -4.33 -5.58 -11.58
CA VAL A 426 -4.67 -5.08 -12.91
C VAL A 426 -3.50 -5.32 -13.86
N LEU A 427 -3.75 -6.13 -14.89
CA LEU A 427 -2.75 -6.66 -15.81
C LEU A 427 -3.06 -6.27 -17.25
N SER A 428 -2.04 -6.11 -18.10
CA SER A 428 -2.23 -6.23 -19.56
C SER A 428 -2.91 -7.58 -19.88
N SER A 429 -3.87 -7.60 -20.81
CA SER A 429 -4.70 -8.82 -21.02
C SER A 429 -3.95 -10.02 -21.63
N ASN A 430 -2.73 -9.82 -22.12
CA ASN A 430 -1.76 -10.82 -22.57
C ASN A 430 -0.94 -11.47 -21.41
N MET A 431 -0.82 -10.81 -20.25
CA MET A 431 0.03 -11.21 -19.11
C MET A 431 -0.62 -12.24 -18.16
N ILE A 432 -1.81 -12.76 -18.50
CA ILE A 432 -2.59 -13.62 -17.61
C ILE A 432 -2.05 -15.06 -17.61
N GLN A 433 -1.22 -15.40 -16.62
CA GLN A 433 -0.96 -16.79 -16.28
C GLN A 433 -2.18 -17.42 -15.57
N GLU A 434 -2.47 -18.69 -15.83
CA GLU A 434 -3.56 -19.41 -15.17
C GLU A 434 -3.06 -20.13 -13.91
N ASN A 435 -3.78 -19.96 -12.80
CA ASN A 435 -3.56 -20.64 -11.51
C ASN A 435 -2.15 -20.47 -10.89
N VAL A 436 -1.37 -19.49 -11.34
CA VAL A 436 -0.19 -18.99 -10.64
C VAL A 436 -0.60 -17.72 -9.88
N ASP A 437 -0.51 -17.77 -8.55
CA ASP A 437 -0.43 -16.59 -7.68
C ASP A 437 1.06 -16.21 -7.55
N PRO A 438 1.56 -15.20 -8.30
CA PRO A 438 2.97 -14.82 -8.23
C PRO A 438 3.32 -14.09 -6.93
N LEU A 439 2.32 -13.78 -6.10
CA LEU A 439 2.44 -13.10 -4.82
C LEU A 439 2.26 -14.06 -3.63
N ALA A 440 2.25 -15.38 -3.90
CA ALA A 440 2.36 -16.45 -2.91
C ALA A 440 3.75 -16.54 -2.23
N LYS A 441 4.33 -15.38 -1.87
CA LYS A 441 5.55 -15.15 -1.07
C LYS A 441 6.75 -16.03 -1.45
N LEU A 442 6.95 -16.22 -2.75
CA LEU A 442 8.07 -16.98 -3.31
C LEU A 442 9.24 -16.01 -3.58
N ILE A 443 10.05 -15.78 -2.53
CA ILE A 443 11.22 -14.91 -2.58
C ILE A 443 12.21 -15.43 -3.62
N GLN A 444 12.59 -14.61 -4.62
CA GLN A 444 13.57 -15.00 -5.62
C GLN A 444 14.97 -15.02 -4.98
N VAL A 445 15.61 -16.20 -4.92
CA VAL A 445 17.01 -16.29 -4.45
C VAL A 445 17.95 -15.92 -5.59
N VAL A 446 18.85 -14.97 -5.34
CA VAL A 446 19.78 -14.37 -6.31
C VAL A 446 21.18 -14.20 -5.70
N GLU A 447 22.17 -13.80 -6.50
CA GLU A 447 23.51 -13.51 -5.98
C GLU A 447 23.58 -12.11 -5.33
N VAL A 448 24.56 -11.91 -4.43
CA VAL A 448 24.73 -10.64 -3.72
C VAL A 448 24.93 -9.46 -4.68
N SER A 449 25.57 -9.70 -5.84
CA SER A 449 25.79 -8.72 -6.90
C SER A 449 24.52 -8.18 -7.54
N ASP A 450 23.43 -8.94 -7.48
CA ASP A 450 22.20 -8.68 -8.24
C ASP A 450 21.30 -7.69 -7.45
N ILE A 451 21.45 -7.69 -6.12
CA ILE A 451 20.81 -6.72 -5.22
C ILE A 451 21.76 -5.54 -4.91
N VAL A 452 23.06 -5.80 -4.71
CA VAL A 452 24.03 -4.82 -4.19
C VAL A 452 25.08 -4.50 -5.25
N ASN A 453 25.01 -3.29 -5.81
CA ASN A 453 26.02 -2.83 -6.76
C ASN A 453 27.43 -2.76 -6.13
N LYS A 454 28.45 -2.91 -6.98
CA LYS A 454 29.86 -3.01 -6.56
C LYS A 454 30.33 -1.91 -5.60
N PHE A 455 30.00 -0.64 -5.83
CA PHE A 455 30.45 0.44 -4.95
C PHE A 455 29.83 0.36 -3.55
N MET A 456 28.57 -0.07 -3.46
CA MET A 456 27.90 -0.33 -2.18
C MET A 456 28.52 -1.56 -1.48
N LEU A 457 28.83 -2.62 -2.24
CA LEU A 457 29.48 -3.83 -1.72
C LEU A 457 30.89 -3.54 -1.19
N GLU A 458 31.68 -2.71 -1.88
CA GLU A 458 33.00 -2.23 -1.42
C GLU A 458 32.90 -1.44 -0.10
N GLU A 459 31.92 -0.55 0.06
CA GLU A 459 31.71 0.22 1.31
C GLU A 459 31.19 -0.68 2.45
N LEU A 460 30.29 -1.64 2.17
CA LEU A 460 29.84 -2.63 3.15
C LEU A 460 30.99 -3.54 3.62
N ALA A 461 31.87 -3.96 2.70
CA ALA A 461 33.08 -4.72 3.01
C ALA A 461 34.09 -3.89 3.81
N ARG A 462 34.24 -2.60 3.49
CA ARG A 462 35.06 -1.65 4.27
C ARG A 462 34.52 -1.46 5.69
N LYS A 463 33.20 -1.48 5.89
CA LYS A 463 32.54 -1.51 7.21
C LYS A 463 32.50 -2.91 7.85
N GLY A 464 32.91 -3.95 7.13
CA GLY A 464 32.94 -5.36 7.57
C GLY A 464 31.57 -6.04 7.64
N LEU A 465 30.52 -5.42 7.09
CA LEU A 465 29.12 -5.84 7.21
C LEU A 465 28.72 -6.93 6.23
N LEU A 466 29.32 -6.95 5.03
CA LEU A 466 29.09 -7.92 3.95
C LEU A 466 30.38 -8.02 3.14
N ILE A 467 30.80 -9.20 2.71
CA ILE A 467 32.03 -9.43 1.90
C ILE A 467 31.74 -10.30 0.67
N GLU A 468 32.56 -10.15 -0.37
CA GLU A 468 32.63 -11.11 -1.47
C GLU A 468 33.37 -12.38 -1.02
N GLY A 469 32.70 -13.54 -1.13
CA GLY A 469 33.28 -14.85 -0.81
C GLY A 469 33.37 -15.19 0.69
N GLU A 470 34.07 -16.28 1.01
CA GLU A 470 34.26 -16.77 2.38
C GLU A 470 35.40 -16.01 3.10
N PRO A 471 35.31 -15.80 4.43
CA PRO A 471 36.27 -15.01 5.20
C PRO A 471 37.62 -15.71 5.36
N ALA A 472 38.70 -14.93 5.41
CA ALA A 472 40.07 -15.45 5.51
C ALA A 472 40.37 -16.26 6.80
N GLN A 473 39.53 -16.16 7.84
CA GLN A 473 39.54 -17.00 9.03
C GLN A 473 38.11 -17.16 9.57
N THR A 474 37.63 -18.39 9.71
CA THR A 474 36.48 -18.71 10.56
C THR A 474 36.89 -18.61 12.03
N GLN A 475 36.29 -17.68 12.78
CA GLN A 475 36.39 -17.73 14.23
C GLN A 475 35.51 -18.84 14.79
N VAL A 476 35.89 -19.36 15.97
CA VAL A 476 35.12 -20.38 16.68
C VAL A 476 33.78 -19.79 17.09
N GLU A 477 32.68 -20.36 16.60
CA GLU A 477 31.34 -19.97 17.03
C GLU A 477 31.22 -20.05 18.56
N LYS A 478 30.55 -19.07 19.17
CA LYS A 478 30.19 -19.17 20.58
C LYS A 478 29.31 -20.40 20.78
N ARG A 479 29.46 -21.07 21.92
CA ARG A 479 28.41 -21.92 22.48
C ARG A 479 27.24 -21.06 22.94
N ALA A 480 26.38 -20.66 22.00
CA ALA A 480 25.01 -20.29 22.26
C ALA A 480 24.14 -21.57 22.30
N GLU A 481 22.97 -21.50 22.92
CA GLU A 481 21.99 -22.60 22.92
C GLU A 481 21.01 -22.48 21.73
N GLU A 482 20.87 -21.28 21.18
CA GLU A 482 20.06 -20.93 20.00
C GLU A 482 20.79 -19.85 19.17
N VAL A 483 20.53 -19.74 17.86
CA VAL A 483 21.06 -18.65 17.02
C VAL A 483 20.05 -17.51 16.91
N THR A 484 20.52 -16.26 17.04
CA THR A 484 19.66 -15.06 17.04
C THR A 484 20.05 -14.07 15.94
N ILE A 485 19.15 -13.13 15.64
CA ILE A 485 19.41 -12.02 14.70
C ILE A 485 20.34 -11.02 15.39
N LYS A 486 21.61 -11.03 15.03
CA LYS A 486 22.66 -10.13 15.56
C LYS A 486 22.33 -8.66 15.29
N SER A 487 21.93 -8.32 14.06
CA SER A 487 21.49 -6.98 13.67
C SER A 487 20.65 -6.98 12.39
N ALA A 488 19.68 -6.08 12.28
CA ALA A 488 18.99 -5.73 11.04
C ALA A 488 19.32 -4.27 10.65
N LYS A 489 19.65 -4.03 9.37
CA LYS A 489 20.11 -2.71 8.87
C LYS A 489 19.51 -2.39 7.50
N ALA A 490 18.85 -1.24 7.36
CA ALA A 490 18.48 -0.72 6.04
C ALA A 490 19.68 0.00 5.43
N VAL A 491 20.05 -0.34 4.19
CA VAL A 491 21.21 0.19 3.46
C VAL A 491 20.78 1.19 2.39
N THR A 492 19.59 1.01 1.83
CA THR A 492 18.82 1.99 1.05
C THR A 492 17.38 2.04 1.59
N ALA A 493 16.47 2.70 0.88
CA ALA A 493 15.03 2.59 1.15
C ALA A 493 14.53 1.12 1.07
N ASN A 494 15.05 0.31 0.14
CA ASN A 494 14.52 -1.03 -0.16
C ASN A 494 15.51 -2.19 0.05
N ILE A 495 16.79 -1.94 0.35
CA ILE A 495 17.79 -2.99 0.64
C ILE A 495 18.00 -3.12 2.14
N VAL A 496 17.78 -4.32 2.68
CA VAL A 496 17.91 -4.67 4.10
C VAL A 496 18.92 -5.79 4.31
N LEU A 497 19.90 -5.57 5.19
CA LEU A 497 20.85 -6.57 5.65
C LEU A 497 20.45 -7.12 7.01
N VAL A 498 20.25 -8.44 7.10
CA VAL A 498 20.00 -9.17 8.35
C VAL A 498 21.21 -10.06 8.65
N THR A 499 21.94 -9.75 9.71
CA THR A 499 23.10 -10.54 10.18
C THR A 499 22.70 -11.43 11.34
N LEU A 500 23.10 -12.70 11.30
CA LEU A 500 22.89 -13.69 12.36
C LEU A 500 24.12 -13.77 13.30
N ASP A 501 24.01 -14.29 14.52
CA ASP A 501 25.19 -14.57 15.38
C ASP A 501 25.65 -16.03 15.20
N GLY A 502 25.89 -16.42 13.94
CA GLY A 502 26.37 -17.74 13.53
C GLY A 502 26.56 -17.86 12.01
N ALA A 503 27.25 -18.91 11.57
CA ALA A 503 27.49 -19.24 10.18
C ALA A 503 26.61 -20.41 9.73
N PHE A 504 25.85 -20.25 8.65
CA PHE A 504 24.99 -21.28 8.07
C PHE A 504 25.61 -21.85 6.80
N LYS A 505 25.48 -23.17 6.59
CA LYS A 505 25.95 -23.85 5.37
C LYS A 505 25.05 -23.56 4.17
N GLU A 506 23.75 -23.72 4.39
CA GLU A 506 22.64 -23.37 3.52
C GLU A 506 21.63 -22.62 4.41
N PHE A 507 20.87 -21.68 3.84
CA PHE A 507 19.90 -20.88 4.59
C PHE A 507 18.62 -20.72 3.77
N ASP A 508 17.49 -21.16 4.32
CA ASP A 508 16.17 -20.84 3.77
C ASP A 508 15.87 -19.37 4.06
N VAL A 509 15.95 -18.53 3.02
CA VAL A 509 15.59 -17.10 3.11
C VAL A 509 14.16 -16.88 3.62
N ASN A 510 13.32 -17.92 3.65
CA ASN A 510 11.98 -17.88 4.22
C ASN A 510 11.89 -18.05 5.73
N ASP A 511 12.99 -18.39 6.44
CA ASP A 511 12.99 -18.48 7.90
C ASP A 511 12.81 -17.12 8.58
N ILE A 512 13.21 -16.05 7.90
CA ILE A 512 13.09 -14.67 8.37
C ILE A 512 12.11 -13.91 7.48
N ARG A 513 11.46 -12.91 8.08
CA ARG A 513 10.69 -11.87 7.38
C ARG A 513 11.06 -10.49 7.87
N ILE A 514 10.86 -9.51 6.99
CA ILE A 514 10.89 -8.11 7.34
C ILE A 514 9.44 -7.73 7.66
N VAL A 515 9.16 -7.45 8.93
CA VAL A 515 7.82 -7.28 9.48
C VAL A 515 7.66 -5.89 10.08
N ALA A 516 6.44 -5.39 10.12
CA ALA A 516 6.13 -4.08 10.68
C ALA A 516 4.83 -4.15 11.51
N PRO A 517 4.63 -3.24 12.46
CA PRO A 517 3.50 -3.28 13.37
C PRO A 517 2.23 -2.76 12.70
N LYS A 518 1.07 -3.20 13.20
CA LYS A 518 -0.26 -2.73 12.75
C LYS A 518 -0.62 -1.31 13.26
N ASN A 519 0.39 -0.52 13.63
CA ASN A 519 0.35 0.87 14.11
C ASN A 519 -0.57 1.20 15.30
N ASP A 520 -1.11 0.22 16.04
CA ASP A 520 -1.81 0.46 17.31
C ASP A 520 -0.84 0.67 18.49
N TRP A 521 0.02 1.68 18.30
CA TRP A 521 0.92 2.22 19.33
C TRP A 521 0.14 2.77 20.52
N GLN A 522 -1.13 3.14 20.32
CA GLN A 522 -1.94 3.67 21.41
C GLN A 522 -2.42 2.58 22.38
N ALA A 523 -2.93 1.45 21.89
CA ALA A 523 -3.26 0.30 22.74
C ALA A 523 -2.04 -0.54 23.16
N LEU A 524 -0.83 -0.20 22.69
CA LEU A 524 0.41 -0.94 22.92
C LEU A 524 0.33 -2.38 22.36
N LYS A 525 -0.20 -2.50 21.14
CA LYS A 525 -0.30 -3.76 20.40
C LYS A 525 0.49 -3.65 19.09
N PRO A 526 1.73 -4.13 19.05
CA PRO A 526 2.52 -4.05 17.84
C PRO A 526 1.96 -4.95 16.75
N ASP A 527 1.45 -6.14 17.10
CA ASP A 527 0.84 -7.11 16.17
C ASP A 527 1.65 -7.24 14.87
N LEU A 528 2.95 -7.57 15.02
CA LEU A 528 3.95 -7.58 13.94
C LEU A 528 3.50 -8.47 12.78
N THR A 529 3.18 -7.83 11.67
CA THR A 529 2.59 -8.43 10.47
C THR A 529 3.60 -8.48 9.33
N ASP A 530 3.51 -9.55 8.56
CA ASP A 530 4.41 -9.89 7.46
C ASP A 530 3.81 -9.40 6.13
N TYR A 531 3.88 -8.10 5.89
CA TYR A 531 3.26 -7.47 4.70
C TYR A 531 4.25 -6.77 3.77
N LEU A 532 5.47 -6.48 4.23
CA LEU A 532 6.52 -5.94 3.36
C LEU A 532 6.95 -7.02 2.37
N VAL A 533 6.73 -6.79 1.08
CA VAL A 533 6.95 -7.81 0.06
C VAL A 533 8.45 -7.90 -0.23
N ILE A 534 9.04 -9.07 -0.02
CA ILE A 534 10.43 -9.34 -0.38
C ILE A 534 10.44 -9.88 -1.81
N LYS A 535 10.99 -9.12 -2.76
CA LYS A 535 11.13 -9.52 -4.17
C LYS A 535 12.28 -10.50 -4.33
N GLU A 536 13.47 -10.10 -3.87
CA GLU A 536 14.71 -10.86 -4.02
C GLU A 536 15.42 -11.03 -2.67
N ALA A 537 16.18 -12.10 -2.53
CA ALA A 537 17.09 -12.32 -1.41
C ALA A 537 18.40 -12.97 -1.85
N ALA A 538 19.53 -12.50 -1.31
CA ALA A 538 20.83 -13.12 -1.44
C ALA A 538 21.41 -13.50 -0.07
N VAL A 539 22.28 -14.50 -0.01
CA VAL A 539 22.92 -14.97 1.23
C VAL A 539 24.44 -14.87 1.10
N GLY A 540 25.07 -14.16 2.03
CA GLY A 540 26.52 -13.94 2.05
C GLY A 540 27.10 -14.01 3.47
N ARG A 541 28.32 -13.47 3.62
CA ARG A 541 29.07 -13.44 4.88
C ARG A 541 29.39 -12.01 5.31
N ASN A 542 29.50 -11.77 6.62
CA ASN A 542 30.21 -10.60 7.14
C ASN A 542 31.70 -10.91 7.38
N LYS A 543 32.50 -9.90 7.74
CA LYS A 543 33.95 -10.07 7.99
C LYS A 543 34.30 -11.01 9.16
N GLU A 544 33.35 -11.28 10.06
CA GLU A 544 33.51 -12.21 11.19
C GLU A 544 33.14 -13.65 10.80
N GLY A 545 32.59 -13.87 9.59
CA GLY A 545 32.08 -15.16 9.10
C GLY A 545 30.61 -15.44 9.41
N ASN A 546 29.89 -14.50 10.02
CA ASN A 546 28.46 -14.65 10.26
C ASN A 546 27.67 -14.60 8.94
N THR A 547 26.58 -15.37 8.86
CA THR A 547 25.63 -15.28 7.75
C THR A 547 24.96 -13.90 7.71
N VAL A 548 24.88 -13.34 6.51
CA VAL A 548 24.16 -12.10 6.20
C VAL A 548 23.16 -12.41 5.09
N ILE A 549 21.88 -12.19 5.36
CA ILE A 549 20.84 -12.20 4.34
C ILE A 549 20.66 -10.76 3.85
N VAL A 550 20.67 -10.58 2.54
CA VAL A 550 20.42 -9.32 1.86
C VAL A 550 19.04 -9.44 1.22
N TYR A 551 18.07 -8.70 1.74
CA TYR A 551 16.70 -8.65 1.22
C TYR A 551 16.50 -7.39 0.38
N LYS A 552 15.78 -7.53 -0.74
CA LYS A 552 15.29 -6.44 -1.60
C LYS A 552 13.77 -6.38 -1.48
N LEU A 553 13.28 -5.31 -0.86
CA LEU A 553 11.85 -5.06 -0.68
C LEU A 553 11.21 -4.57 -1.99
N ALA A 554 9.90 -4.77 -2.13
CA ALA A 554 9.07 -4.06 -3.09
C ALA A 554 8.83 -2.62 -2.62
N ASP A 555 8.66 -2.46 -1.31
CA ASP A 555 8.32 -1.23 -0.61
C ASP A 555 9.56 -0.40 -0.27
N ASP A 556 9.50 0.90 -0.53
CA ASP A 556 10.53 1.85 -0.11
C ASP A 556 10.28 2.33 1.34
N LEU A 557 11.28 2.14 2.21
CA LEU A 557 11.33 2.71 3.54
C LEU A 557 11.77 4.17 3.53
N ASP A 558 11.40 4.91 4.57
CA ASP A 558 11.80 6.30 4.77
C ASP A 558 13.29 6.45 5.14
N GLN A 559 13.73 7.71 5.25
CA GLN A 559 15.12 8.05 5.54
C GLN A 559 15.61 7.58 6.93
N GLU A 560 14.72 7.14 7.82
CA GLU A 560 14.98 6.62 9.17
C GLU A 560 14.73 5.10 9.29
N ALA A 561 14.60 4.40 8.14
CA ALA A 561 14.30 2.97 8.02
C ALA A 561 12.94 2.55 8.61
N ARG A 562 11.95 3.43 8.53
CA ARG A 562 10.55 3.18 8.85
C ARG A 562 9.77 2.91 7.57
N LEU A 563 8.68 2.15 7.65
CA LEU A 563 7.66 2.25 6.61
C LEU A 563 6.95 3.60 6.73
N ASN A 564 6.57 4.18 5.59
CA ASN A 564 5.67 5.32 5.51
C ASN A 564 4.23 4.92 5.91
N THR A 565 4.01 4.67 7.20
CA THR A 565 2.72 4.29 7.79
C THR A 565 1.78 5.49 7.95
N LYS A 566 1.59 6.26 6.88
CA LYS A 566 0.56 7.31 6.82
C LYS A 566 -0.78 6.63 7.07
N LYS A 567 -1.45 6.97 8.17
CA LYS A 567 -2.66 6.28 8.59
C LYS A 567 -3.75 6.54 7.55
N LEU A 568 -4.18 5.47 6.86
CA LEU A 568 -5.32 5.51 5.95
C LEU A 568 -6.46 6.27 6.64
N ALA A 569 -6.93 7.35 6.02
CA ALA A 569 -7.91 8.23 6.62
C ALA A 569 -9.21 7.42 6.87
N PRO A 570 -9.54 7.08 8.13
CA PRO A 570 -10.62 6.14 8.41
C PRO A 570 -11.94 6.73 7.92
N GLU A 571 -12.74 5.87 7.25
CA GLU A 571 -13.96 6.30 6.56
C GLU A 571 -14.82 7.19 7.46
N VAL A 572 -15.12 8.40 6.98
CA VAL A 572 -15.86 9.39 7.76
C VAL A 572 -17.36 9.16 7.58
N ILE A 573 -17.82 7.99 8.05
CA ILE A 573 -19.24 7.67 8.20
C ILE A 573 -19.84 8.63 9.23
N MET A 574 -20.37 9.75 8.76
CA MET A 574 -21.09 10.73 9.57
C MET A 574 -22.19 11.39 8.75
N ASP A 575 -23.32 11.67 9.39
CA ASP A 575 -24.27 12.64 8.85
C ASP A 575 -23.56 14.01 8.79
N LYS A 576 -23.35 14.51 7.57
CA LYS A 576 -22.53 15.71 7.33
C LYS A 576 -23.22 17.00 7.80
N ASP A 577 -24.55 17.02 7.97
CA ASP A 577 -25.27 18.18 8.51
C ASP A 577 -25.32 18.15 10.04
N MET A 578 -25.56 16.99 10.66
CA MET A 578 -25.43 16.83 12.13
C MET A 578 -24.01 17.13 12.61
N ALA A 579 -22.99 16.63 11.91
CA ALA A 579 -21.59 16.87 12.24
C ALA A 579 -21.21 18.36 12.14
N LYS A 580 -21.70 19.02 11.09
CA LYS A 580 -21.59 20.45 10.84
C LYS A 580 -22.29 21.28 11.92
N GLU A 581 -23.49 20.90 12.35
CA GLU A 581 -24.18 21.56 13.47
C GLU A 581 -23.39 21.41 14.77
N ALA A 582 -23.01 20.17 15.14
CA ALA A 582 -22.22 19.90 16.33
C ALA A 582 -20.89 20.69 16.35
N ALA A 583 -20.17 20.74 15.22
CA ALA A 583 -18.94 21.51 15.10
C ALA A 583 -19.21 23.02 15.23
N LEU A 584 -20.26 23.56 14.58
CA LEU A 584 -20.62 24.97 14.68
C LEU A 584 -21.09 25.38 16.09
N ASN A 585 -21.68 24.45 16.84
CA ASN A 585 -22.04 24.59 18.25
C ASN A 585 -20.78 24.61 19.12
N ILE A 586 -19.88 23.62 19.03
CA ILE A 586 -18.58 23.62 19.73
C ILE A 586 -17.79 24.91 19.47
N VAL A 587 -17.73 25.37 18.21
CA VAL A 587 -17.08 26.63 17.83
C VAL A 587 -17.75 27.87 18.44
N SER A 588 -19.04 27.81 18.79
CA SER A 588 -19.71 28.92 19.48
C SER A 588 -19.36 29.03 20.97
N TRP A 589 -18.90 27.93 21.59
CA TRP A 589 -18.41 27.90 22.97
C TRP A 589 -16.89 28.18 23.10
N GLN A 590 -16.16 28.36 21.99
CA GLN A 590 -14.74 28.70 22.03
C GLN A 590 -14.54 30.04 22.75
N MET A 591 -13.60 30.09 23.69
CA MET A 591 -13.31 31.29 24.48
C MET A 591 -12.49 32.32 23.71
N ASP A 592 -12.41 33.54 24.22
CA ASP A 592 -11.88 34.70 23.49
C ASP A 592 -10.38 34.58 23.22
N HIS A 593 -9.63 33.91 24.09
CA HIS A 593 -8.22 33.54 23.91
C HIS A 593 -8.01 32.28 23.03
N GLY A 594 -9.06 31.60 22.58
CA GLY A 594 -9.01 30.48 21.61
C GLY A 594 -9.12 29.05 22.18
N GLY A 595 -9.08 28.88 23.50
CA GLY A 595 -9.22 27.57 24.14
C GLY A 595 -10.67 27.13 24.38
N TRP A 596 -10.82 25.89 24.83
CA TRP A 596 -12.05 25.31 25.40
C TRP A 596 -11.78 24.79 26.82
N THR A 597 -12.81 24.38 27.55
CA THR A 597 -12.64 23.65 28.83
C THR A 597 -13.28 22.26 28.79
N LYS A 598 -13.04 21.49 29.85
CA LYS A 598 -13.52 20.11 30.06
C LYS A 598 -14.91 20.06 30.69
N HIS A 599 -15.59 18.90 30.60
CA HIS A 599 -16.90 18.65 31.22
C HIS A 599 -18.04 19.52 30.64
N MET A 600 -17.93 19.79 29.34
CA MET A 600 -18.83 20.70 28.60
C MET A 600 -19.66 19.94 27.54
N GLU A 601 -19.64 18.61 27.54
CA GLU A 601 -20.14 17.76 26.45
C GLU A 601 -21.65 17.92 26.24
N GLU A 602 -22.42 18.11 27.32
CA GLU A 602 -23.85 18.44 27.25
C GLU A 602 -24.10 19.87 26.75
N LYS A 603 -23.29 20.85 27.17
CA LYS A 603 -23.37 22.24 26.70
C LYS A 603 -23.07 22.35 25.20
N TYR A 604 -22.08 21.59 24.71
CA TYR A 604 -21.68 21.57 23.30
C TYR A 604 -22.75 21.03 22.33
N LYS A 605 -23.80 20.35 22.83
CA LYS A 605 -24.93 19.91 21.99
C LYS A 605 -25.72 21.07 21.41
N THR A 606 -25.75 22.22 22.08
CA THR A 606 -26.46 23.43 21.63
C THR A 606 -25.48 24.58 21.37
N ARG A 607 -25.94 25.56 20.61
CA ARG A 607 -25.18 26.79 20.37
C ARG A 607 -25.15 27.67 21.61
N TRP A 608 -23.99 28.25 21.93
CA TRP A 608 -23.84 29.23 23.00
C TRP A 608 -24.78 30.43 22.79
N ASP A 609 -25.45 30.85 23.88
CA ASP A 609 -26.46 31.91 23.89
C ASP A 609 -25.88 33.32 24.10
N GLY A 610 -24.56 33.42 24.33
CA GLY A 610 -23.87 34.67 24.65
C GLY A 610 -23.96 35.09 26.12
N LYS A 611 -24.40 34.21 27.03
CA LYS A 611 -24.57 34.51 28.47
C LYS A 611 -24.11 33.38 29.40
N ALA A 612 -24.30 32.13 29.01
CA ALA A 612 -23.90 30.98 29.83
C ALA A 612 -22.38 30.93 29.99
N GLU A 613 -21.89 30.55 31.17
CA GLU A 613 -20.45 30.46 31.44
C GLU A 613 -19.79 29.39 30.53
N ARG A 614 -18.78 29.80 29.75
CA ARG A 614 -18.04 28.91 28.83
C ARG A 614 -17.02 28.03 29.57
N THR A 615 -16.83 28.25 30.86
CA THR A 615 -15.93 27.50 31.74
C THR A 615 -16.37 27.55 33.19
N GLU A 616 -15.95 26.57 33.99
CA GLU A 616 -16.11 26.55 35.45
C GLU A 616 -14.84 27.05 36.18
N GLN A 617 -13.81 27.44 35.42
CA GLN A 617 -12.51 27.86 35.93
C GLN A 617 -12.23 29.29 35.47
N PHE A 618 -12.07 30.18 36.44
CA PHE A 618 -11.81 31.60 36.25
C PHE A 618 -10.45 31.99 36.83
N GLY A 619 -9.82 33.02 36.25
CA GLY A 619 -8.60 33.62 36.78
C GLY A 619 -8.86 34.65 37.90
N PRO A 620 -7.80 35.27 38.45
CA PRO A 620 -7.89 36.18 39.59
C PRO A 620 -8.72 37.44 39.37
N ASN A 621 -9.04 37.78 38.13
CA ASN A 621 -9.79 38.95 37.71
C ASN A 621 -11.19 38.60 37.15
N GLY A 622 -11.58 37.32 37.20
CA GLY A 622 -12.81 36.81 36.58
C GLY A 622 -12.68 36.49 35.09
N GLU A 623 -11.47 36.41 34.54
CA GLU A 623 -11.24 35.98 33.17
C GLU A 623 -11.56 34.49 32.98
N GLU A 624 -12.27 34.14 31.91
CA GLU A 624 -12.54 32.73 31.55
C GLU A 624 -11.24 32.01 31.17
N LEU A 625 -11.03 30.80 31.70
CA LEU A 625 -9.87 29.96 31.40
C LEU A 625 -10.22 28.77 30.49
N GLY A 626 -9.40 28.59 29.45
CA GLY A 626 -9.27 27.33 28.72
C GLY A 626 -8.32 26.36 29.38
N SER A 627 -8.39 25.11 28.94
CA SER A 627 -7.70 23.98 29.56
C SER A 627 -7.25 22.96 28.52
N ILE A 628 -6.19 22.22 28.85
CA ILE A 628 -5.75 20.99 28.17
C ILE A 628 -5.94 19.72 29.05
N ASP A 629 -6.40 19.92 30.30
CA ASP A 629 -6.80 18.87 31.25
C ASP A 629 -7.97 18.03 30.72
N ASN A 630 -7.98 16.73 31.02
CA ASN A 630 -8.95 15.74 30.50
C ASN A 630 -9.16 15.81 28.97
N GLY A 631 -8.12 16.19 28.21
CA GLY A 631 -8.19 16.30 26.74
C GLY A 631 -9.01 17.49 26.20
N ALA A 632 -9.35 18.46 27.04
CA ALA A 632 -9.96 19.72 26.61
C ALA A 632 -9.08 20.47 25.60
N THR A 633 -9.71 21.33 24.79
CA THR A 633 -9.13 21.99 23.61
C THR A 633 -8.73 21.00 22.50
N ILE A 634 -7.89 20.01 22.79
CA ILE A 634 -7.38 19.01 21.83
C ILE A 634 -8.51 18.18 21.21
N THR A 635 -9.46 17.70 22.03
CA THR A 635 -10.61 16.92 21.53
C THR A 635 -11.49 17.75 20.61
N GLN A 636 -11.76 19.02 20.97
CA GLN A 636 -12.55 19.93 20.17
C GLN A 636 -11.83 20.28 18.85
N MET A 637 -10.53 20.54 18.89
CA MET A 637 -9.71 20.82 17.71
C MET A 637 -9.65 19.63 16.73
N ARG A 638 -9.43 18.39 17.22
CA ARG A 638 -9.47 17.17 16.39
C ARG A 638 -10.84 16.96 15.72
N PHE A 639 -11.94 17.20 16.44
CA PHE A 639 -13.28 17.12 15.86
C PHE A 639 -13.54 18.21 14.82
N ILE A 640 -13.17 19.46 15.11
CA ILE A 640 -13.30 20.59 14.18
C ILE A 640 -12.48 20.35 12.89
N ALA A 641 -11.28 19.78 13.00
CA ALA A 641 -10.46 19.39 11.86
C ALA A 641 -11.15 18.30 11.01
N LYS A 642 -11.66 17.23 11.64
CA LYS A 642 -12.42 16.17 10.96
C LYS A 642 -13.64 16.71 10.20
N VAL A 643 -14.41 17.62 10.79
CA VAL A 643 -15.56 18.23 10.10
C VAL A 643 -15.13 19.25 9.05
N TYR A 644 -14.03 19.99 9.25
CA TYR A 644 -13.49 20.90 8.23
C TYR A 644 -13.04 20.16 6.97
N ARG A 645 -12.30 19.04 7.12
CA ARG A 645 -11.85 18.18 6.02
C ARG A 645 -13.00 17.87 5.04
N GLU A 646 -14.14 17.46 5.60
CA GLU A 646 -15.34 17.01 4.89
C GLU A 646 -16.28 18.11 4.37
N THR A 647 -16.16 19.35 4.88
CA THR A 647 -17.14 20.44 4.64
C THR A 647 -16.55 21.75 4.16
N LYS A 648 -15.23 21.94 4.30
CA LYS A 648 -14.45 23.16 3.98
C LYS A 648 -14.98 24.47 4.55
N ILE A 649 -15.82 24.42 5.60
CA ILE A 649 -16.46 25.60 6.21
C ILE A 649 -15.39 26.55 6.79
N PRO A 650 -15.22 27.80 6.28
CA PRO A 650 -14.13 28.68 6.71
C PRO A 650 -14.15 29.06 8.20
N LYS A 651 -15.33 29.04 8.84
CA LYS A 651 -15.48 29.27 10.28
C LYS A 651 -14.81 28.17 11.11
N LEU A 652 -14.77 26.93 10.62
CA LEU A 652 -14.12 25.81 11.30
C LEU A 652 -12.59 25.97 11.25
N LYS A 653 -12.01 26.22 10.06
CA LYS A 653 -10.58 26.56 9.92
C LYS A 653 -10.18 27.75 10.79
N LYS A 654 -10.94 28.86 10.78
CA LYS A 654 -10.67 30.02 11.65
C LYS A 654 -10.68 29.66 13.14
N SER A 655 -11.60 28.80 13.58
CA SER A 655 -11.66 28.37 14.98
C SER A 655 -10.51 27.45 15.36
N PHE A 656 -10.11 26.53 14.45
CA PHE A 656 -8.98 25.64 14.64
C PHE A 656 -7.64 26.40 14.75
N LEU A 657 -7.37 27.33 13.82
CA LEU A 657 -6.15 28.16 13.85
C LEU A 657 -6.08 29.00 15.13
N LYS A 658 -7.21 29.55 15.59
CA LYS A 658 -7.30 30.23 16.90
C LYS A 658 -7.01 29.29 18.09
N GLY A 659 -7.26 27.99 17.94
CA GLY A 659 -6.86 26.96 18.90
C GLY A 659 -5.35 26.69 18.89
N LEU A 660 -4.69 26.75 17.72
CA LEU A 660 -3.23 26.72 17.64
C LEU A 660 -2.60 27.97 18.27
N ASP A 661 -3.14 29.16 17.97
CA ASP A 661 -2.70 30.42 18.60
C ASP A 661 -2.78 30.34 20.14
N PHE A 662 -3.87 29.77 20.68
CA PHE A 662 -4.03 29.50 22.11
C PHE A 662 -2.91 28.61 22.67
N LEU A 663 -2.62 27.49 22.00
CA LEU A 663 -1.58 26.54 22.42
C LEU A 663 -0.18 27.18 22.38
N PHE A 664 0.14 27.96 21.34
CA PHE A 664 1.39 28.73 21.30
C PHE A 664 1.47 29.80 22.39
N THR A 665 0.35 30.47 22.70
CA THR A 665 0.30 31.54 23.71
C THR A 665 0.44 31.02 25.15
N MET A 666 0.02 29.77 25.41
CA MET A 666 0.14 29.16 26.73
C MET A 666 1.48 28.42 26.96
N GLN A 667 2.23 28.08 25.91
CA GLN A 667 3.53 27.41 26.07
C GLN A 667 4.54 28.35 26.74
N TYR A 668 5.25 27.86 27.76
CA TYR A 668 6.35 28.60 28.37
C TYR A 668 7.56 28.70 27.43
N GLU A 669 8.40 29.72 27.63
CA GLU A 669 9.63 29.92 26.84
C GLU A 669 10.55 28.69 26.86
N THR A 670 10.54 27.95 27.97
CA THR A 670 11.24 26.68 28.23
C THR A 670 10.62 25.46 27.54
N GLY A 671 9.42 25.58 26.97
CA GLY A 671 8.75 24.54 26.18
C GLY A 671 7.63 23.76 26.84
N GLY A 672 7.47 23.85 28.16
CA GLY A 672 6.39 23.19 28.87
C GLY A 672 5.03 23.87 28.72
N PHE A 673 3.94 23.12 28.90
CA PHE A 673 2.55 23.60 28.81
C PHE A 673 1.85 23.57 30.19
N PRO A 674 1.20 24.66 30.63
CA PRO A 674 0.39 24.66 31.85
C PRO A 674 -0.91 23.88 31.67
N GLN A 675 -1.52 23.42 32.77
CA GLN A 675 -2.82 22.75 32.73
C GLN A 675 -3.92 23.64 32.12
N VAL A 676 -3.87 24.95 32.40
CA VAL A 676 -4.87 25.96 32.00
C VAL A 676 -4.23 27.26 31.54
N TYR A 677 -4.95 28.01 30.71
CA TYR A 677 -4.59 29.38 30.31
C TYR A 677 -5.85 30.22 30.05
N PRO A 678 -5.93 31.50 30.46
CA PRO A 678 -4.94 32.28 31.23
C PRO A 678 -4.59 31.75 32.63
N LYS A 679 -3.74 32.49 33.35
CA LYS A 679 -3.24 32.11 34.67
C LYS A 679 -4.38 32.05 35.69
N ARG A 680 -4.54 30.93 36.39
CA ARG A 680 -5.70 30.66 37.27
C ARG A 680 -5.68 31.37 38.62
N ALA A 681 -4.50 31.63 39.16
CA ALA A 681 -4.34 31.98 40.58
C ALA A 681 -3.00 32.69 40.85
N ARG A 682 -2.89 33.32 42.02
CA ARG A 682 -1.63 33.81 42.58
C ARG A 682 -0.83 32.68 43.27
N PRO A 683 0.51 32.82 43.45
CA PRO A 683 1.36 31.75 44.00
C PRO A 683 1.01 31.29 45.42
N ASP A 684 0.29 32.11 46.18
CA ASP A 684 -0.22 31.84 47.53
C ASP A 684 -1.46 30.91 47.57
N GLU A 685 -2.08 30.62 46.42
CA GLU A 685 -3.38 29.94 46.37
C GLU A 685 -3.25 28.43 46.06
N ILE A 686 -4.04 27.60 46.74
CA ILE A 686 -3.96 26.12 46.65
C ILE A 686 -4.22 25.54 45.25
N ILE A 687 -4.85 26.31 44.36
CA ILE A 687 -5.13 25.92 42.96
C ILE A 687 -4.02 26.39 41.99
N TYR A 688 -2.93 26.98 42.48
CA TYR A 688 -1.84 27.52 41.67
C TYR A 688 -1.14 26.47 40.80
N TYR A 689 -1.19 25.19 41.20
CA TYR A 689 -0.62 24.07 40.45
C TYR A 689 -1.14 23.97 39.00
N SER A 690 -2.32 24.53 38.71
CA SER A 690 -2.86 24.58 37.34
C SER A 690 -1.98 25.42 36.38
N ASN A 691 -1.02 26.18 36.92
CA ASN A 691 -0.03 26.97 36.18
C ASN A 691 1.36 26.30 36.12
N TYR A 692 1.53 25.07 36.64
CA TYR A 692 2.77 24.29 36.47
C TYR A 692 2.74 23.53 35.15
N VAL A 693 3.90 23.14 34.63
CA VAL A 693 3.97 22.30 33.43
C VAL A 693 3.37 20.94 33.77
N THR A 694 2.36 20.54 33.01
CA THR A 694 1.44 19.47 33.42
C THR A 694 1.51 18.28 32.48
N TYR A 695 2.02 17.16 32.98
CA TYR A 695 1.93 15.85 32.32
C TYR A 695 0.67 15.07 32.75
N ASN A 696 0.10 15.41 33.92
CA ASN A 696 -1.13 14.81 34.47
C ASN A 696 -2.25 14.63 33.43
N ASP A 697 -2.81 13.43 33.41
CA ASP A 697 -3.87 12.97 32.52
C ASP A 697 -3.50 13.22 31.02
N ASN A 698 -2.20 13.07 30.75
CA ASN A 698 -1.49 13.30 29.48
C ASN A 698 -1.61 14.73 28.90
N ALA A 699 -1.93 15.75 29.70
CA ALA A 699 -2.24 17.10 29.22
C ALA A 699 -1.23 17.66 28.18
N MET A 700 0.05 17.82 28.54
CA MET A 700 1.11 18.27 27.60
C MET A 700 1.36 17.28 26.45
N ILE A 701 1.31 15.97 26.71
CA ILE A 701 1.56 14.93 25.69
C ILE A 701 0.45 14.91 24.63
N ASN A 702 -0.79 15.22 24.99
CA ASN A 702 -1.91 15.34 24.05
C ASN A 702 -1.76 16.55 23.11
N VAL A 703 -1.14 17.64 23.57
CA VAL A 703 -0.75 18.77 22.71
C VAL A 703 0.29 18.32 21.70
N LEU A 704 1.39 17.73 22.19
CA LEU A 704 2.52 17.32 21.33
C LEU A 704 2.13 16.22 20.34
N ASN A 705 1.32 15.23 20.73
CA ASN A 705 0.78 14.23 19.80
C ASN A 705 -0.09 14.85 18.70
N MET A 706 -0.88 15.90 19.01
CA MET A 706 -1.67 16.60 17.97
C MET A 706 -0.78 17.43 17.04
N PHE A 707 0.27 18.04 17.57
CA PHE A 707 1.30 18.71 16.76
C PHE A 707 2.03 17.74 15.84
N ASP A 708 2.32 16.53 16.31
CA ASP A 708 2.94 15.46 15.50
C ASP A 708 2.02 15.01 14.36
N ASP A 709 0.75 14.74 14.65
CA ASP A 709 -0.24 14.38 13.62
C ASP A 709 -0.40 15.51 12.56
N ILE A 710 -0.31 16.79 12.96
CA ILE A 710 -0.37 17.93 12.03
C ILE A 710 0.89 17.99 11.14
N LEU A 711 2.10 17.86 11.72
CA LEU A 711 3.36 17.91 10.97
C LEU A 711 3.49 16.77 9.96
N ASN A 712 3.02 15.57 10.31
CA ASN A 712 3.04 14.40 9.43
C ASN A 712 1.86 14.36 8.44
N HIS A 713 0.97 15.36 8.45
CA HIS A 713 -0.28 15.39 7.67
C HIS A 713 -1.13 14.11 7.85
N GLU A 714 -1.19 13.61 9.08
CA GLU A 714 -2.01 12.47 9.50
C GLU A 714 -3.47 12.90 9.61
N PHE A 715 -4.40 11.97 9.40
CA PHE A 715 -5.83 12.25 9.53
C PHE A 715 -6.19 12.77 10.95
N PRO A 716 -6.99 13.85 11.09
CA PRO A 716 -7.76 14.59 10.07
C PRO A 716 -7.09 15.89 9.56
N PHE A 717 -5.76 16.01 9.71
CA PHE A 717 -4.96 17.17 9.33
C PHE A 717 -4.37 17.07 7.91
N ASP A 718 -4.76 16.03 7.17
CA ASP A 718 -4.45 15.73 5.77
C ASP A 718 -5.14 16.68 4.77
N SER A 719 -5.27 17.97 5.11
CA SER A 719 -6.01 18.96 4.32
C SER A 719 -5.45 20.38 4.47
N ASP A 720 -5.97 21.32 3.68
CA ASP A 720 -5.62 22.75 3.70
C ASP A 720 -6.02 23.49 5.00
N LEU A 721 -6.23 22.79 6.11
CA LEU A 721 -6.58 23.36 7.41
C LEU A 721 -5.46 24.25 7.98
N VAL A 722 -4.20 23.89 7.72
CA VAL A 722 -2.98 24.50 8.25
C VAL A 722 -2.08 24.89 7.08
N ASP A 723 -1.30 25.97 7.22
CA ASP A 723 -0.33 26.46 6.23
C ASP A 723 1.09 26.48 6.83
N GLN A 724 2.10 26.74 5.98
CA GLN A 724 3.52 26.63 6.37
C GLN A 724 3.89 27.52 7.57
N ASP A 725 3.35 28.74 7.64
CA ASP A 725 3.55 29.67 8.76
C ASP A 725 3.05 29.10 10.10
N TYR A 726 2.11 28.15 10.09
CA TYR A 726 1.70 27.41 11.28
C TYR A 726 2.51 26.11 11.47
N LEU A 727 2.86 25.38 10.40
CA LEU A 727 3.74 24.20 10.51
C LEU A 727 5.09 24.56 11.14
N ASP A 728 5.72 25.66 10.72
CA ASP A 728 7.00 26.13 11.25
C ASP A 728 6.91 26.47 12.75
N LYS A 729 5.80 27.11 13.19
CA LYS A 729 5.52 27.37 14.60
C LYS A 729 5.30 26.08 15.40
N ILE A 730 4.62 25.10 14.81
CA ILE A 730 4.40 23.79 15.42
C ILE A 730 5.73 23.06 15.61
N SER A 731 6.63 23.06 14.62
CA SER A 731 7.98 22.50 14.73
C SER A 731 8.79 23.15 15.87
N ILE A 732 8.84 24.49 15.92
CA ILE A 732 9.54 25.22 16.99
C ILE A 732 8.92 24.93 18.37
N SER A 733 7.59 24.79 18.44
CA SER A 733 6.88 24.45 19.68
C SER A 733 7.15 23.00 20.12
N MET A 734 7.20 22.06 19.17
CA MET A 734 7.54 20.65 19.38
C MET A 734 8.97 20.48 19.90
N GLU A 735 9.96 21.12 19.27
CA GLU A 735 11.37 21.06 19.68
C GLU A 735 11.55 21.48 21.14
N LYS A 736 10.95 22.62 21.53
CA LYS A 736 10.94 23.08 22.92
C LYS A 736 10.22 22.11 23.86
N GLY A 737 9.11 21.51 23.42
CA GLY A 737 8.38 20.50 24.20
C GLY A 737 9.23 19.26 24.51
N VAL A 738 9.98 18.77 23.53
CA VAL A 738 10.94 17.66 23.70
C VAL A 738 12.10 18.06 24.62
N ASP A 739 12.68 19.24 24.42
CA ASP A 739 13.75 19.78 25.26
C ASP A 739 13.33 19.91 26.74
N TYR A 740 12.12 20.41 27.00
CA TYR A 740 11.55 20.46 28.35
C TYR A 740 11.39 19.06 28.96
N ILE A 741 10.91 18.08 28.19
CA ILE A 741 10.76 16.68 28.65
C ILE A 741 12.11 16.09 29.07
N LEU A 742 13.16 16.26 28.26
CA LEU A 742 14.50 15.72 28.56
C LEU A 742 15.13 16.40 29.77
N LYS A 743 14.91 17.71 29.96
CA LYS A 743 15.41 18.47 31.12
C LYS A 743 14.67 18.17 32.41
N SER A 744 13.35 17.96 32.36
CA SER A 744 12.49 17.68 33.51
C SER A 744 12.53 16.23 34.01
N GLN A 745 13.22 15.31 33.33
CA GLN A 745 13.36 13.94 33.83
C GLN A 745 14.13 13.90 35.16
N VAL A 746 13.51 13.25 36.16
CA VAL A 746 14.02 13.16 37.52
C VAL A 746 15.33 12.36 37.54
N LYS A 747 16.29 12.85 38.35
CA LYS A 747 17.65 12.30 38.48
C LYS A 747 17.95 12.01 39.94
N ILE A 748 18.34 10.77 40.24
CA ILE A 748 18.56 10.26 41.60
C ILE A 748 19.87 9.49 41.61
N ASP A 749 20.81 9.86 42.48
CA ASP A 749 22.19 9.36 42.50
C ASP A 749 22.87 9.37 41.11
N GLY A 750 22.57 10.40 40.31
CA GLY A 750 23.04 10.56 38.93
C GLY A 750 22.33 9.69 37.88
N LYS A 751 21.43 8.78 38.27
CA LYS A 751 20.63 7.95 37.36
C LYS A 751 19.36 8.69 36.94
N LEU A 752 19.02 8.60 35.65
CA LEU A 752 17.71 8.98 35.13
C LEU A 752 16.65 8.00 35.63
N THR A 753 15.51 8.51 36.11
CA THR A 753 14.31 7.72 36.43
C THR A 753 13.17 8.10 35.49
N ALA A 754 12.09 8.70 35.96
CA ALA A 754 10.96 9.12 35.13
C ALA A 754 10.52 10.56 35.48
N TRP A 755 9.23 10.90 35.43
CA TRP A 755 8.74 12.27 35.63
C TRP A 755 7.69 12.37 36.75
N CYS A 756 7.51 13.56 37.32
CA CYS A 756 6.35 13.89 38.15
C CYS A 756 5.14 14.16 37.26
N ALA A 757 3.94 14.22 37.85
CA ALA A 757 2.73 14.64 37.15
C ALA A 757 2.74 16.15 36.83
N GLN A 758 3.53 16.96 37.57
CA GLN A 758 3.72 18.40 37.37
C GLN A 758 5.18 18.84 37.63
N HIS A 759 5.65 19.85 36.90
CA HIS A 759 7.01 20.40 37.01
C HIS A 759 7.04 21.94 36.93
N ASP A 760 8.06 22.56 37.53
CA ASP A 760 8.25 24.01 37.50
C ASP A 760 8.57 24.51 36.08
N PRO A 761 7.85 25.54 35.57
CA PRO A 761 8.04 26.04 34.20
C PRO A 761 9.41 26.70 33.94
N LYS A 762 10.28 26.86 34.93
CA LYS A 762 11.60 27.50 34.80
C LYS A 762 12.76 26.63 35.28
N THR A 763 12.62 25.94 36.41
CA THR A 763 13.68 25.09 36.98
C THR A 763 13.61 23.63 36.54
N TYR A 764 12.52 23.23 35.87
CA TYR A 764 12.22 21.85 35.48
C TYR A 764 12.03 20.88 36.67
N GLU A 765 12.08 21.37 37.92
CA GLU A 765 11.99 20.56 39.13
C GLU A 765 10.57 19.99 39.31
N PRO A 766 10.42 18.78 39.88
CA PRO A 766 9.11 18.19 40.13
C PRO A 766 8.36 18.95 41.24
N LEU A 767 7.07 19.22 41.02
CA LEU A 767 6.23 20.00 41.93
C LEU A 767 4.96 19.24 42.36
N PRO A 768 4.35 19.59 43.51
CA PRO A 768 3.09 19.01 43.97
C PRO A 768 1.89 19.68 43.27
N ALA A 769 0.71 19.07 43.39
CA ALA A 769 -0.54 19.59 42.83
C ALA A 769 -1.64 19.79 43.87
N ARG A 770 -2.63 18.90 43.91
CA ARG A 770 -3.66 18.87 44.96
C ARG A 770 -3.01 18.40 46.28
N VAL A 771 -3.64 18.64 47.43
CA VAL A 771 -3.05 18.30 48.76
C VAL A 771 -2.63 16.84 48.92
N PHE A 772 -3.22 15.93 48.15
CA PHE A 772 -2.91 14.50 48.15
C PHE A 772 -1.93 14.07 47.03
N GLU A 773 -1.42 15.01 46.24
CA GLU A 773 -0.53 14.78 45.09
C GLU A 773 0.80 15.50 45.32
N HIS A 774 1.69 14.79 46.00
CA HIS A 774 3.00 15.30 46.43
C HIS A 774 4.04 15.26 45.31
N THR A 775 5.09 16.06 45.45
CA THR A 775 6.31 15.96 44.65
C THR A 775 6.82 14.51 44.66
N SER A 776 6.77 13.86 43.51
CA SER A 776 6.95 12.40 43.39
C SER A 776 7.37 12.01 41.98
N ILE A 777 7.87 10.78 41.78
CA ILE A 777 7.87 10.17 40.45
C ILE A 777 6.49 9.55 40.23
N SER A 778 5.85 9.86 39.09
CA SER A 778 4.58 9.26 38.72
C SER A 778 4.77 7.97 37.93
N GLY A 779 4.17 6.87 38.42
CA GLY A 779 4.10 5.60 37.71
C GLY A 779 3.08 5.59 36.56
N SER A 780 2.14 6.53 36.53
CA SER A 780 1.11 6.62 35.47
C SER A 780 1.48 7.62 34.37
N GLU A 781 1.78 8.88 34.70
CA GLU A 781 1.94 9.93 33.69
C GLU A 781 3.19 9.69 32.81
N SER A 782 4.24 9.11 33.41
CA SER A 782 5.49 8.77 32.73
C SER A 782 5.32 7.82 31.53
N VAL A 783 4.26 7.00 31.50
CA VAL A 783 4.03 6.03 30.40
C VAL A 783 3.75 6.77 29.09
N GLY A 784 2.96 7.84 29.12
CA GLY A 784 2.68 8.66 27.93
C GLY A 784 3.91 9.40 27.42
N ILE A 785 4.76 9.88 28.35
CA ILE A 785 6.02 10.56 28.02
C ILE A 785 7.00 9.59 27.34
N VAL A 786 7.17 8.38 27.87
CA VAL A 786 8.05 7.36 27.27
C VAL A 786 7.53 6.94 25.89
N LYS A 787 6.23 6.72 25.71
CA LYS A 787 5.63 6.45 24.39
C LYS A 787 5.94 7.58 23.40
N PHE A 788 5.68 8.84 23.78
CA PHE A 788 5.95 10.00 22.94
C PHE A 788 7.43 10.11 22.54
N LEU A 789 8.35 9.89 23.49
CA LEU A 789 9.80 9.91 23.23
C LEU A 789 10.27 8.76 22.32
N MET A 790 9.74 7.55 22.51
CA MET A 790 10.09 6.39 21.66
C MET A 790 9.63 6.55 20.20
N ASP A 791 8.54 7.29 19.99
CA ASP A 791 7.96 7.52 18.67
C ASP A 791 8.81 8.45 17.79
N ARG A 792 9.47 9.46 18.41
CA ARG A 792 10.17 10.57 17.73
C ARG A 792 11.01 10.09 16.53
N PRO A 793 10.96 10.77 15.36
CA PRO A 793 11.67 10.36 14.13
C PRO A 793 13.15 10.08 14.40
N ASN A 794 13.90 11.14 14.72
CA ASN A 794 15.30 11.10 15.11
C ASN A 794 15.45 10.65 16.58
N GLN A 795 16.01 9.45 16.77
CA GLN A 795 16.29 8.89 18.09
C GLN A 795 17.67 9.32 18.60
N THR A 796 17.77 10.58 19.02
CA THR A 796 19.02 11.13 19.54
C THR A 796 19.54 10.32 20.75
N PRO A 797 20.86 10.29 20.99
CA PRO A 797 21.42 9.62 22.17
C PRO A 797 20.87 10.13 23.51
N GLU A 798 20.25 11.32 23.55
CA GLU A 798 19.61 11.84 24.77
C GLU A 798 18.19 11.29 24.96
N ILE A 799 17.39 11.22 23.90
CA ILE A 799 16.07 10.57 23.92
C ILE A 799 16.22 9.09 24.28
N GLN A 800 17.21 8.40 23.70
CA GLN A 800 17.51 7.00 24.03
C GLN A 800 17.91 6.83 25.50
N ARG A 801 18.77 7.70 26.06
CA ARG A 801 19.12 7.68 27.49
C ARG A 801 17.91 7.95 28.39
N ALA A 802 17.05 8.88 27.99
CA ALA A 802 15.85 9.24 28.75
C ALA A 802 14.87 8.05 28.83
N VAL A 803 14.53 7.47 27.68
CA VAL A 803 13.66 6.29 27.59
C VAL A 803 14.25 5.10 28.34
N ASN A 804 15.52 4.77 28.13
CA ASN A 804 16.17 3.66 28.85
C ASN A 804 16.26 3.90 30.37
N GLY A 805 16.36 5.17 30.80
CA GLY A 805 16.28 5.57 32.20
C GLY A 805 14.93 5.25 32.84
N ALA A 806 13.85 5.58 32.12
CA ALA A 806 12.47 5.37 32.58
C ALA A 806 12.04 3.90 32.51
N LEU A 807 12.41 3.16 31.45
CA LEU A 807 12.14 1.72 31.32
C LEU A 807 12.83 0.93 32.43
N ARG A 808 14.11 1.22 32.70
CA ARG A 808 14.84 0.64 33.84
C ARG A 808 14.17 0.99 35.17
N TRP A 809 13.72 2.23 35.36
CA TRP A 809 13.00 2.63 36.57
C TRP A 809 11.65 1.92 36.71
N PHE A 810 10.89 1.69 35.63
CA PHE A 810 9.67 0.90 35.70
C PHE A 810 9.95 -0.54 36.16
N GLU A 811 10.98 -1.20 35.64
CA GLU A 811 11.39 -2.54 36.13
C GLU A 811 11.88 -2.50 37.60
N GLU A 812 12.63 -1.46 38.01
CA GLU A 812 13.07 -1.24 39.41
C GLU A 812 11.90 -0.96 40.37
N ALA A 813 10.82 -0.34 39.90
CA ALA A 813 9.67 0.10 40.69
C ALA A 813 8.49 -0.89 40.70
N LYS A 814 8.60 -1.98 39.93
CA LYS A 814 7.58 -3.02 39.72
C LYS A 814 7.32 -3.84 40.99
N ILE A 815 6.04 -4.05 41.32
CA ILE A 815 5.62 -5.08 42.27
C ILE A 815 5.25 -6.33 41.48
N GLU A 816 6.13 -7.32 41.49
CA GLU A 816 5.90 -8.60 40.79
C GLU A 816 4.84 -9.45 41.47
N GLY A 817 4.01 -10.13 40.68
CA GLY A 817 3.00 -11.07 41.17
C GLY A 817 1.91 -10.44 42.04
N VAL A 818 1.62 -9.15 41.87
CA VAL A 818 0.62 -8.41 42.62
C VAL A 818 -0.38 -7.69 41.71
N LYS A 819 -1.66 -7.81 42.04
CA LYS A 819 -2.79 -7.13 41.41
C LYS A 819 -3.42 -6.10 42.35
N TYR A 820 -3.56 -4.85 41.89
CA TYR A 820 -4.35 -3.82 42.57
C TYR A 820 -5.83 -3.87 42.18
N ILE A 821 -6.73 -3.77 43.17
CA ILE A 821 -8.18 -3.63 42.98
C ILE A 821 -8.66 -2.45 43.84
N ARG A 822 -9.06 -1.36 43.17
CA ARG A 822 -9.45 -0.10 43.83
C ARG A 822 -10.72 -0.20 44.66
N ASN A 823 -11.77 -0.85 44.14
CA ASN A 823 -13.13 -0.87 44.69
C ASN A 823 -13.56 -2.28 45.15
N ASP A 824 -12.69 -2.97 45.88
CA ASP A 824 -12.97 -4.32 46.34
C ASP A 824 -14.00 -4.35 47.50
N PRO A 825 -15.12 -5.12 47.40
CA PRO A 825 -16.10 -5.25 48.49
C PRO A 825 -15.54 -5.79 49.81
N ALA A 826 -14.46 -6.55 49.78
CA ALA A 826 -13.75 -7.07 50.96
C ALA A 826 -12.78 -6.05 51.59
N LYS A 827 -12.70 -4.81 51.05
CA LYS A 827 -11.81 -3.73 51.49
C LYS A 827 -10.32 -4.10 51.46
N LYS A 828 -9.93 -4.98 50.54
CA LYS A 828 -8.54 -5.40 50.28
C LYS A 828 -8.08 -4.87 48.92
N PHE A 829 -7.01 -4.09 48.91
CA PHE A 829 -6.54 -3.39 47.71
C PHE A 829 -5.50 -4.12 46.87
N PHE A 830 -4.72 -5.03 47.47
CA PHE A 830 -3.60 -5.70 46.82
C PHE A 830 -3.71 -7.21 47.02
N TYR A 831 -3.61 -7.96 45.92
CA TYR A 831 -3.72 -9.41 45.88
C TYR A 831 -2.47 -10.04 45.27
N GLU A 832 -2.06 -11.19 45.80
CA GLU A 832 -1.13 -12.08 45.12
C GLU A 832 -1.83 -12.65 43.87
N ASP A 833 -1.23 -12.43 42.71
CA ASP A 833 -1.63 -12.94 41.40
C ASP A 833 -0.36 -13.01 40.54
N PRO A 834 0.27 -14.18 40.36
CA PRO A 834 1.56 -14.30 39.66
C PRO A 834 1.51 -13.92 38.17
N ASN A 835 0.33 -13.59 37.62
CA ASN A 835 0.15 -13.13 36.24
C ASN A 835 -0.13 -11.62 36.15
N SER A 836 -0.12 -10.90 37.29
CA SER A 836 -0.30 -9.45 37.35
C SER A 836 0.94 -8.80 37.98
N ASN A 837 1.34 -7.64 37.47
CA ASN A 837 2.28 -6.75 38.16
C ASN A 837 1.62 -5.38 38.41
N THR A 838 2.04 -4.71 39.47
CA THR A 838 1.47 -3.43 39.91
C THR A 838 2.55 -2.39 40.13
N TRP A 839 2.25 -1.14 39.78
CA TRP A 839 3.02 0.06 40.10
C TRP A 839 2.14 1.03 40.89
N TYR A 840 2.74 1.82 41.77
CA TYR A 840 2.03 2.89 42.47
C TYR A 840 1.87 4.13 41.58
N ARG A 841 0.84 4.97 41.83
CA ARG A 841 0.69 6.22 41.07
C ARG A 841 1.80 7.22 41.39
N PHE A 842 2.30 7.21 42.63
CA PHE A 842 3.30 8.14 43.16
C PHE A 842 4.37 7.42 43.99
N TYR A 843 5.64 7.71 43.70
CA TYR A 843 6.81 7.26 44.45
C TYR A 843 7.58 8.46 45.02
N ASP A 844 7.94 8.38 46.29
CA ASP A 844 8.74 9.36 47.01
C ASP A 844 10.15 9.50 46.43
N ILE A 845 10.57 10.72 46.08
CA ILE A 845 11.82 10.97 45.34
C ILE A 845 13.07 10.64 46.17
N GLU A 846 13.03 10.80 47.49
CA GLU A 846 14.19 10.52 48.35
C GLU A 846 14.34 9.03 48.69
N THR A 847 13.23 8.28 48.76
CA THR A 847 13.22 6.92 49.33
C THR A 847 12.70 5.82 48.43
N MET A 848 12.20 6.13 47.22
CA MET A 848 11.53 5.20 46.28
C MET A 848 10.32 4.45 46.88
N LYS A 849 9.72 4.97 47.96
CA LYS A 849 8.55 4.35 48.61
C LYS A 849 7.24 4.83 48.00
N PRO A 850 6.16 4.01 48.03
CA PRO A 850 4.83 4.47 47.67
C PRO A 850 4.37 5.66 48.50
N ILE A 851 3.78 6.66 47.85
CA ILE A 851 3.05 7.75 48.50
C ILE A 851 1.55 7.50 48.40
N PHE A 852 0.90 7.46 49.56
CA PHE A 852 -0.54 7.63 49.72
C PHE A 852 -0.77 8.88 50.58
N SER A 853 -1.76 9.72 50.25
CA SER A 853 -2.05 10.93 51.05
C SER A 853 -3.54 11.20 51.15
N GLY A 854 -3.93 11.75 52.29
CA GLY A 854 -5.31 12.14 52.57
C GLY A 854 -5.63 13.57 52.16
N MET A 855 -6.85 14.00 52.46
CA MET A 855 -7.24 15.42 52.39
C MET A 855 -6.51 16.26 53.45
N ASP A 856 -5.91 15.62 54.46
CA ASP A 856 -4.99 16.22 55.42
C ASP A 856 -3.58 16.54 54.86
N GLY A 857 -3.26 16.07 53.64
CA GLY A 857 -1.96 16.27 53.01
C GLY A 857 -0.78 15.53 53.65
N ILE A 858 -1.02 14.55 54.53
CA ILE A 858 0.07 13.81 55.19
C ILE A 858 0.45 12.56 54.39
N ILE A 859 1.70 12.52 53.93
CA ILE A 859 2.31 11.35 53.26
C ILE A 859 2.29 10.13 54.18
N ARG A 860 1.84 9.00 53.63
CA ARG A 860 1.81 7.68 54.28
C ARG A 860 2.27 6.62 53.28
N HIS A 861 2.83 5.52 53.78
CA HIS A 861 3.26 4.36 52.99
C HIS A 861 2.34 3.13 53.15
N ASP A 862 1.08 3.34 53.58
CA ASP A 862 0.05 2.31 53.69
C ASP A 862 -1.32 2.91 53.31
N LEU A 863 -1.90 2.44 52.20
CA LEU A 863 -3.18 2.92 51.67
C LEU A 863 -4.32 2.81 52.69
N ARG A 864 -4.26 1.88 53.64
CA ARG A 864 -5.31 1.70 54.67
C ARG A 864 -5.30 2.80 55.74
N LYS A 865 -4.36 3.75 55.68
CA LYS A 865 -4.17 4.83 56.67
C LYS A 865 -4.60 6.22 56.20
N ILE A 866 -5.02 6.38 54.93
CA ILE A 866 -5.72 7.60 54.44
C ILE A 866 -7.24 7.42 54.60
N GLU A 867 -8.04 8.47 54.36
CA GLU A 867 -9.49 8.43 54.52
C GLU A 867 -10.16 7.54 53.46
N GLU A 868 -11.26 6.88 53.84
CA GLU A 868 -12.03 5.96 53.00
C GLU A 868 -12.43 6.59 51.64
N GLU A 869 -12.81 7.87 51.64
CA GLU A 869 -13.13 8.62 50.41
C GLU A 869 -11.94 8.69 49.44
N ARG A 870 -10.70 8.88 49.92
CA ARG A 870 -9.50 8.86 49.06
C ARG A 870 -9.06 7.44 48.69
N GLN A 871 -9.33 6.43 49.51
CA GLN A 871 -9.02 5.02 49.20
C GLN A 871 -9.79 4.52 47.97
N TYR A 872 -11.12 4.79 47.92
CA TYR A 872 -12.00 4.33 46.84
C TYR A 872 -12.29 5.40 45.76
N GLY A 873 -12.11 6.68 46.08
CA GLY A 873 -12.32 7.81 45.15
C GLY A 873 -11.18 8.04 44.16
N TYR A 874 -9.98 7.53 44.43
CA TYR A 874 -8.77 7.81 43.64
C TYR A 874 -8.00 6.52 43.28
N SER A 875 -7.24 6.54 42.19
CA SER A 875 -6.40 5.41 41.76
C SER A 875 -4.98 5.60 42.29
N TRP A 876 -4.58 4.76 43.24
CA TRP A 876 -3.26 4.84 43.89
C TRP A 876 -2.23 3.86 43.34
N ALA A 877 -2.67 2.90 42.51
CA ALA A 877 -1.81 1.92 41.86
C ALA A 877 -2.50 1.34 40.61
N GLY A 878 -1.75 0.59 39.80
CA GLY A 878 -2.25 -0.07 38.60
C GLY A 878 -1.13 -0.69 37.77
N SER A 879 -1.51 -1.39 36.70
CA SER A 879 -0.59 -2.02 35.76
C SER A 879 -0.07 -1.04 34.69
N TYR A 880 0.19 0.23 35.05
CA TYR A 880 0.28 1.32 34.06
C TYR A 880 1.35 1.12 32.97
N PRO A 881 2.62 0.76 33.28
CA PRO A 881 3.64 0.49 32.27
C PRO A 881 3.63 -0.95 31.76
N GLN A 882 2.75 -1.85 32.23
CA GLN A 882 2.81 -3.29 31.94
C GLN A 882 2.91 -3.58 30.45
N ALA A 883 1.92 -3.13 29.67
CA ALA A 883 1.90 -3.34 28.22
C ALA A 883 3.06 -2.62 27.48
N LEU A 884 3.64 -1.57 28.05
CA LEU A 884 4.81 -0.90 27.48
C LEU A 884 6.06 -1.77 27.68
N LEU A 885 6.23 -2.34 28.88
CA LEU A 885 7.31 -3.29 29.18
C LEU A 885 7.13 -4.60 28.40
N ASP A 886 5.93 -5.13 28.26
CA ASP A 886 5.67 -6.35 27.47
C ASP A 886 6.09 -6.19 26.00
N VAL A 887 5.80 -5.03 25.41
CA VAL A 887 6.24 -4.73 24.04
C VAL A 887 7.74 -4.47 23.97
N VAL A 888 8.31 -3.73 24.91
CA VAL A 888 9.76 -3.48 24.94
C VAL A 888 10.57 -4.77 25.15
N ASN A 889 10.10 -5.66 26.01
CA ASN A 889 10.77 -6.92 26.32
C ASN A 889 10.56 -7.98 25.21
N SER A 890 9.59 -7.81 24.30
CA SER A 890 9.36 -8.71 23.16
C SER A 890 9.96 -8.25 21.84
N ILE A 891 9.96 -6.94 21.53
CA ILE A 891 10.45 -6.42 20.23
C ILE A 891 11.48 -5.27 20.35
N GLY A 892 11.81 -4.83 21.57
CA GLY A 892 12.76 -3.75 21.82
C GLY A 892 12.13 -2.37 21.63
N TYR A 893 12.77 -1.51 20.82
CA TYR A 893 12.24 -0.16 20.58
C TYR A 893 11.03 -0.20 19.65
N TYR A 894 9.95 0.50 19.99
CA TYR A 894 8.68 0.52 19.24
C TYR A 894 8.13 1.95 19.09
N GLY A 895 7.38 2.18 18.01
CA GLY A 895 6.81 3.45 17.58
C GLY A 895 6.18 3.31 16.19
N ASN A 896 5.58 4.39 15.67
CA ASN A 896 4.93 4.44 14.36
C ASN A 896 5.94 4.15 13.23
N GLY A 897 5.56 3.29 12.28
CA GLY A 897 6.38 2.93 11.12
C GLY A 897 7.60 2.04 11.37
N ARG A 898 7.92 1.66 12.62
CA ARG A 898 9.14 0.88 12.91
C ARG A 898 9.12 -0.50 12.22
N VAL A 899 10.18 -0.82 11.49
CA VAL A 899 10.33 -2.12 10.81
C VAL A 899 11.27 -3.03 11.62
N TYR A 900 11.11 -4.35 11.49
CA TYR A 900 11.89 -5.36 12.21
C TYR A 900 12.24 -6.52 11.28
N ALA A 901 13.39 -7.16 11.48
CA ALA A 901 13.59 -8.54 11.04
C ALA A 901 13.05 -9.49 12.12
N LYS A 902 12.31 -10.53 11.72
CA LYS A 902 11.70 -11.51 12.63
C LYS A 902 11.92 -12.93 12.11
N VAL A 903 12.30 -13.86 13.00
CA VAL A 903 12.26 -15.30 12.73
C VAL A 903 10.80 -15.77 12.73
N VAL A 904 10.40 -16.43 11.65
CA VAL A 904 9.04 -16.97 11.42
C VAL A 904 9.01 -18.47 11.14
N LYS A 905 10.17 -19.08 10.83
CA LYS A 905 10.38 -20.53 10.73
C LYS A 905 11.81 -20.86 11.18
N THR A 906 12.09 -22.14 11.42
CA THR A 906 13.39 -22.63 11.91
C THR A 906 13.89 -23.82 11.08
N ASN A 907 13.77 -23.72 9.76
CA ASN A 907 14.19 -24.72 8.79
C ASN A 907 15.72 -24.87 8.77
N SER A 908 16.44 -23.74 8.83
CA SER A 908 17.90 -23.65 8.70
C SER A 908 18.63 -23.98 10.00
N GLU A 909 19.81 -24.58 9.85
CA GLU A 909 20.73 -24.92 10.94
C GLU A 909 22.13 -24.36 10.65
N ASN A 910 22.80 -23.86 11.68
CA ASN A 910 24.16 -23.34 11.57
C ASN A 910 25.18 -24.48 11.40
N MET A 911 26.47 -24.15 11.25
CA MET A 911 27.55 -25.14 11.05
C MET A 911 27.73 -26.12 12.23
N ASN A 912 27.11 -25.87 13.39
CA ASN A 912 27.08 -26.77 14.55
C ASN A 912 25.73 -27.50 14.74
N GLY A 913 24.77 -27.38 13.82
CA GLY A 913 23.44 -28.00 13.93
C GLY A 913 22.47 -27.26 14.88
N ILE A 914 22.75 -26.00 15.18
CA ILE A 914 21.93 -25.15 16.05
C ILE A 914 20.95 -24.36 15.18
N LYS A 915 19.66 -24.40 15.53
CA LYS A 915 18.60 -23.67 14.82
C LYS A 915 18.55 -22.20 15.20
N LEU A 916 17.88 -21.42 14.36
CA LEU A 916 17.36 -20.11 14.75
C LEU A 916 16.43 -20.25 15.97
N LYS A 917 16.51 -19.27 16.86
CA LYS A 917 15.54 -19.05 17.93
C LYS A 917 14.19 -18.65 17.33
N ASP A 918 13.16 -19.44 17.62
CA ASP A 918 11.80 -19.13 17.13
C ASP A 918 11.28 -17.80 17.69
N GLY A 919 10.60 -17.03 16.84
CA GLY A 919 10.06 -15.72 17.18
C GLY A 919 11.07 -14.64 17.56
N ASP A 920 12.38 -14.81 17.34
CA ASP A 920 13.39 -13.78 17.61
C ASP A 920 13.19 -12.55 16.72
N VAL A 921 13.27 -11.35 17.30
CA VAL A 921 12.94 -10.07 16.64
C VAL A 921 14.07 -9.06 16.81
N LYS A 922 14.38 -8.33 15.73
CA LYS A 922 15.39 -7.27 15.73
C LYS A 922 14.92 -6.03 14.98
N LEU A 923 14.88 -4.90 15.67
CA LEU A 923 14.59 -3.59 15.07
C LEU A 923 15.50 -3.30 13.88
N LEU A 924 14.89 -2.90 12.76
CA LEU A 924 15.58 -2.37 11.60
C LEU A 924 16.05 -0.95 11.89
N ASN A 925 17.32 -0.69 11.67
CA ASN A 925 17.94 0.63 11.88
C ASN A 925 18.56 1.11 10.57
N LYS A 926 18.53 2.42 10.29
CA LYS A 926 19.29 2.99 9.18
C LYS A 926 20.78 2.64 9.33
N LEU A 927 21.42 2.19 8.26
CA LEU A 927 22.87 2.22 8.15
C LEU A 927 23.27 3.60 7.65
N ASP A 928 23.93 4.37 8.52
CA ASP A 928 24.63 5.59 8.12
C ASP A 928 25.66 5.25 7.01
N LEU A 929 25.54 5.94 5.88
CA LEU A 929 26.45 5.87 4.73
C LEU A 929 26.85 7.29 4.25
N ASP A 930 27.18 8.20 5.18
CA ASP A 930 27.71 9.57 4.98
C ASP A 930 28.35 9.87 3.60
N LYS A 931 29.29 9.02 3.15
CA LYS A 931 30.04 9.20 1.91
C LYS A 931 29.28 8.82 0.63
N PHE A 932 28.39 7.83 0.71
CA PHE A 932 27.67 7.29 -0.45
C PHE A 932 26.51 8.23 -0.86
N GLU A 933 25.76 8.75 0.13
CA GLU A 933 24.70 9.74 -0.12
C GLU A 933 25.27 11.02 -0.78
N ASN A 934 26.43 11.53 -0.31
CA ASN A 934 27.09 12.69 -0.92
C ASN A 934 27.63 12.41 -2.35
N MET A 935 28.12 11.20 -2.63
CA MET A 935 28.54 10.80 -3.98
C MET A 935 27.37 10.74 -4.96
N ILE A 936 26.22 10.18 -4.55
CA ILE A 936 25.00 10.14 -5.39
C ILE A 936 24.46 11.55 -5.65
N GLN A 937 24.59 12.47 -4.69
CA GLN A 937 24.20 13.88 -4.84
C GLN A 937 25.22 14.75 -5.61
N GLY A 938 26.32 14.18 -6.11
CA GLY A 938 27.25 14.87 -7.02
C GLY A 938 28.07 16.00 -6.38
N LYS A 939 28.62 15.77 -5.17
CA LYS A 939 29.57 16.67 -4.49
C LYS A 939 31.00 16.12 -4.45
#